data_AF-A0A350CIN5-F1
#
_entry.id   AF-A0A350CIN5-F1
#
_cell.length_a   1.000
_cell.length_b   1.000
_cell.length_c   1.000
_cell.angle_alpha   90.00
_cell.angle_beta   90.00
_cell.angle_gamma   90.00
#
_symmetry.space_group_name_H-M   'P 1'
#
loop_
_entity.id
_entity.type
_entity.pdbx_description
1 polymer ?
#
loop_
_entity_poly.entity_id
_entity_poly.type
_entity_poly.pdbx_seq_one_letter_code
_entity_poly.pdbx_strand_id
1 'polypeptide(L)'
;MTQYNSLLLPIITAEERSVRDRSLDIACQSLTIDQLLSECEVLDQFRRQSSNLYQRVRALFFLYAIHRFHLPPRLAAGGRESGRISPLAYSQMLNRRYPEAIDLFLSQQSTDGPSVTLSSALGEACHRLAFQTLADQVRRSVRTVRGNQWMFRTGHPADVPLTLRRELLQVSSETGTYPVLRERTSVRMDFSHSGWSDIFFLGMDFPEGARVINASIDLAVRGRHATPEPPIECSLRVIDEPVLRLASLDLDARAEITDLSEVFDFARDYLGLLKAAVIAAGLIPPGMEGCGGSVADVFSRMIGPGLGLEITSRVNDIPKGSRLAVSTNLLGSLISLCMRATGQVASLTGQLEEADRRIVAARAILGEWLGGSGGGWQDSGGIWPGIKLITGAAATADDPEYGISRGRLMPRHHVFSRAEVSDETRQRLQNSLVLAHGGMAQNVGPILEMVTEKYLLRCEAEWQARGRAIQLLDQMTAALRSGDIPAVGRATHQNFHEPLQQIIPWCSNAYTEAIISACQTRYGSSFHGFWMLGGMAGGGMGFIFDPLVRNEASEWLQTAMVEIKRGMEDAVPFAMDPVVYDFSINDNGTFAELRQDCELPRGYHAQIVPDWLRKGLHQLSPMTRRELERVGNTCRTAQGLPLASSLIQRLLPATSAEARQSARLEDLLRDNGFDSTAHEQLRDDLRSGRLGMAQNRLHQSAVIADVRPGDVIEARRDIPQSAVEIGRQALARGEAAVVTLAAGVGSRWTQGAGVVKALNPFCRMGGRWRSFLDIHWAKTRRAAADFGVSPLHVVTSGYLTDRPLRHAVRNLDTQGLLQVSRGASVGLRMIPTLRDLQFTWEEMAQQVLDPQKEKVRTSLRAALMNWARTAGEAADYTDNLPLQCLHPVGHWYEIPNLLRNGTLLRMLQERPHLRWLMLHNIDTLGAALDPGCLGLHIQSGADLSFEVICRRLDDRGGGLARVDGRVRLVEGLAMPREDDEFQLTWYNSLTTWIDIDRLLSIFGLSRESLENQDRVDAAIRELARRLPTYITLKDVKKRWGNGQEDVFPVSQFEKLWGDMTALSDVRCSFLGVTTERGRQLKDPAQLDGWLRDGSAAYVESLCRF
;
A
#
# COMPACT_ATOMS: atom_id res chain seq x y z
N MET A 1 35.36 35.14 -5.05
CA MET A 1 34.83 33.75 -5.01
C MET A 1 35.68 32.95 -4.05
N THR A 2 35.35 33.00 -2.77
CA THR A 2 35.94 32.16 -1.72
C THR A 2 35.35 30.76 -1.88
N GLN A 3 36.19 29.75 -2.16
CA GLN A 3 35.78 28.34 -2.07
C GLN A 3 35.37 28.06 -0.62
N TYR A 4 34.07 28.03 -0.34
CA TYR A 4 33.57 27.44 0.90
C TYR A 4 33.88 25.94 0.84
N ASN A 5 34.72 25.44 1.75
CA ASN A 5 34.92 24.01 1.94
C ASN A 5 33.58 23.40 2.35
N SER A 6 33.00 22.53 1.51
CA SER A 6 31.75 21.84 1.84
C SER A 6 31.91 20.95 3.08
N LEU A 7 30.94 21.05 3.99
CA LEU A 7 30.86 20.25 5.20
C LEU A 7 30.19 18.88 4.94
N LEU A 8 29.33 18.79 3.93
CA LEU A 8 28.53 17.58 3.66
C LEU A 8 29.20 16.63 2.67
N LEU A 9 29.97 17.14 1.71
CA LEU A 9 30.63 16.31 0.70
C LEU A 9 31.63 15.28 1.30
N PRO A 10 32.43 15.61 2.33
CA PRO A 10 33.29 14.63 3.00
C PRO A 10 32.51 13.47 3.61
N ILE A 11 31.30 13.71 4.13
CA ILE A 11 30.44 12.66 4.71
C ILE A 11 30.05 11.63 3.63
N ILE A 12 29.91 12.06 2.37
CA ILE A 12 29.55 11.20 1.24
C ILE A 12 30.76 10.42 0.71
N THR A 13 31.92 11.07 0.61
CA THR A 13 33.08 10.56 -0.13
C THR A 13 34.12 9.85 0.74
N ALA A 14 34.12 10.09 2.06
CA ALA A 14 35.10 9.50 2.96
C ALA A 14 35.00 7.96 3.03
N GLU A 15 36.16 7.31 3.09
CA GLU A 15 36.26 5.87 3.38
C GLU A 15 36.21 5.58 4.89
N GLU A 16 36.67 6.55 5.70
CA GLU A 16 36.70 6.43 7.16
C GLU A 16 35.28 6.40 7.73
N ARG A 17 34.95 5.33 8.47
CA ARG A 17 33.60 5.10 9.03
C ARG A 17 33.15 6.23 9.97
N SER A 18 34.06 6.78 10.77
CA SER A 18 33.78 7.86 11.72
C SER A 18 33.22 9.12 11.03
N VAL A 19 33.68 9.40 9.81
CA VAL A 19 33.24 10.54 8.99
C VAL A 19 32.04 10.15 8.13
N ARG A 20 32.13 9.00 7.44
CA ARG A 20 31.11 8.55 6.49
C ARG A 20 29.78 8.25 7.15
N ASP A 21 29.80 7.66 8.33
CA ASP A 21 28.59 7.22 9.03
C ASP A 21 28.02 8.32 9.95
N ARG A 22 28.52 9.56 9.83
CA ARG A 22 27.94 10.74 10.49
C ARG A 22 26.55 11.03 9.94
N SER A 23 25.61 11.31 10.85
CA SER A 23 24.24 11.69 10.52
C SER A 23 24.17 13.04 9.81
N LEU A 24 23.36 13.12 8.76
CA LEU A 24 23.04 14.40 8.12
C LEU A 24 22.36 15.38 9.10
N ASP A 25 21.45 14.88 9.94
CA ASP A 25 20.69 15.74 10.86
C ASP A 25 21.62 16.53 11.79
N ILE A 26 22.64 15.84 12.34
CA ILE A 26 23.68 16.44 13.19
C ILE A 26 24.53 17.43 12.39
N ALA A 27 24.88 17.11 11.15
CA ALA A 27 25.70 17.99 10.31
C ALA A 27 24.96 19.28 9.92
N CYS A 28 23.64 19.21 9.71
CA CYS A 28 22.80 20.34 9.32
C CYS A 28 22.31 21.20 10.49
N GLN A 29 22.34 20.68 11.73
CA GLN A 29 21.70 21.32 12.89
C GLN A 29 22.16 22.77 13.13
N SER A 30 23.45 23.04 13.00
CA SER A 30 24.04 24.37 13.25
C SER A 30 24.07 25.29 12.03
N LEU A 31 23.62 24.82 10.86
CA LEU A 31 23.72 25.58 9.61
C LEU A 31 22.60 26.62 9.48
N THR A 32 22.96 27.79 8.97
CA THR A 32 22.01 28.86 8.58
C THR A 32 21.32 28.53 7.26
N ILE A 33 20.30 29.32 6.88
CA ILE A 33 19.62 29.15 5.58
C ILE A 33 20.62 29.26 4.43
N ASP A 34 21.47 30.29 4.43
CA ASP A 34 22.45 30.52 3.34
C ASP A 34 23.49 29.41 3.26
N GLN A 35 23.94 28.88 4.40
CA GLN A 35 24.86 27.74 4.45
C GLN A 35 24.21 26.46 3.90
N LEU A 36 22.96 26.18 4.27
CA LEU A 36 22.23 25.02 3.74
C LEU A 36 22.03 25.12 2.22
N LEU A 37 21.69 26.31 1.72
CA LEU A 37 21.53 26.54 0.29
C LEU A 37 22.86 26.40 -0.47
N SER A 38 23.96 26.90 0.09
CA SER A 38 25.30 26.71 -0.49
C SER A 38 25.70 25.24 -0.52
N GLU A 39 25.42 24.46 0.54
CA GLU A 39 25.66 23.02 0.51
C GLU A 39 24.77 22.31 -0.53
N CYS A 40 23.51 22.74 -0.70
CA CYS A 40 22.65 22.21 -1.76
C CYS A 40 23.24 22.45 -3.16
N GLU A 41 23.77 23.63 -3.45
CA GLU A 41 24.43 23.92 -4.73
C GLU A 41 25.62 23.00 -4.98
N VAL A 42 26.47 22.79 -3.96
CA VAL A 42 27.63 21.89 -4.06
C VAL A 42 27.18 20.44 -4.27
N LEU A 43 26.17 19.98 -3.54
CA LEU A 43 25.62 18.62 -3.68
C LEU A 43 25.00 18.41 -5.07
N ASP A 44 24.28 19.40 -5.60
CA ASP A 44 23.67 19.33 -6.93
C ASP A 44 24.73 19.26 -8.04
N GLN A 45 25.81 20.05 -7.93
CA GLN A 45 26.92 19.96 -8.87
C GLN A 45 27.62 18.60 -8.77
N PHE A 46 27.89 18.13 -7.54
CA PHE A 46 28.57 16.87 -7.31
C PHE A 46 27.80 15.67 -7.87
N ARG A 47 26.48 15.59 -7.65
CA ARG A 47 25.66 14.47 -8.16
C ARG A 47 25.65 14.36 -9.69
N ARG A 48 25.87 15.47 -10.41
CA ARG A 48 25.93 15.49 -11.89
C ARG A 48 27.25 14.96 -12.42
N GLN A 49 28.32 15.11 -11.64
CA GLN A 49 29.69 14.75 -12.04
C GLN A 49 30.12 13.37 -11.52
N SER A 50 29.58 12.93 -10.39
CA SER A 50 29.93 11.65 -9.78
C SER A 50 29.55 10.45 -10.66
N SER A 51 30.54 9.63 -10.99
CA SER A 51 30.35 8.32 -11.65
C SER A 51 29.96 7.22 -10.65
N ASN A 52 30.24 7.41 -9.37
CA ASN A 52 29.85 6.46 -8.32
C ASN A 52 28.35 6.61 -8.01
N LEU A 53 27.62 5.50 -8.09
CA LEU A 53 26.18 5.47 -7.91
C LEU A 53 25.76 5.90 -6.51
N TYR A 54 26.41 5.36 -5.48
CA TYR A 54 26.05 5.58 -4.08
C TYR A 54 26.32 7.01 -3.66
N GLN A 55 27.44 7.57 -4.09
CA GLN A 55 27.76 8.98 -3.85
C GLN A 55 26.71 9.89 -4.48
N ARG A 56 26.30 9.62 -5.72
CA ARG A 56 25.27 10.37 -6.44
C ARG A 56 23.90 10.26 -5.75
N VAL A 57 23.48 9.06 -5.40
CA VAL A 57 22.18 8.80 -4.74
C VAL A 57 22.16 9.40 -3.33
N ARG A 58 23.26 9.29 -2.58
CA ARG A 58 23.37 9.88 -1.25
C ARG A 58 23.32 11.41 -1.29
N ALA A 59 23.94 12.03 -2.30
CA ALA A 59 23.80 13.47 -2.53
C ALA A 59 22.34 13.86 -2.83
N LEU A 60 21.61 13.08 -3.64
CA LEU A 60 20.18 13.30 -3.89
C LEU A 60 19.32 13.18 -2.62
N PHE A 61 19.60 12.20 -1.76
CA PHE A 61 18.90 12.09 -0.47
C PHE A 61 19.26 13.21 0.51
N PHE A 62 20.51 13.69 0.49
CA PHE A 62 20.89 14.88 1.27
C PHE A 62 20.12 16.11 0.81
N LEU A 63 20.05 16.34 -0.51
CA LEU A 63 19.23 17.40 -1.10
C LEU A 63 17.76 17.28 -0.69
N TYR A 64 17.19 16.07 -0.81
CA TYR A 64 15.83 15.80 -0.36
C TYR A 64 15.62 16.16 1.11
N ALA A 65 16.48 15.66 2.01
CA ALA A 65 16.31 15.85 3.45
C ALA A 65 16.50 17.32 3.86
N ILE A 66 17.46 18.03 3.24
CA ILE A 66 17.64 19.46 3.47
C ILE A 66 16.39 20.23 3.06
N HIS A 67 15.87 19.96 1.87
CA HIS A 67 14.68 20.63 1.36
C HIS A 67 13.39 20.24 2.11
N ARG A 68 13.29 19.02 2.63
CA ARG A 68 12.07 18.51 3.28
C ARG A 68 12.01 18.72 4.79
N PHE A 69 13.15 18.72 5.49
CA PHE A 69 13.21 18.70 6.95
C PHE A 69 14.05 19.83 7.57
N HIS A 70 15.15 20.28 6.92
CA HIS A 70 16.04 21.26 7.54
C HIS A 70 15.75 22.72 7.15
N LEU A 71 15.46 22.98 5.87
CA LEU A 71 15.09 24.31 5.39
C LEU A 71 13.71 24.75 5.88
N PRO A 72 12.65 23.91 5.87
CA PRO A 72 11.30 24.40 6.15
C PRO A 72 11.10 25.10 7.50
N PRO A 73 11.59 24.56 8.64
CA PRO A 73 11.44 25.25 9.93
C PRO A 73 12.13 26.61 9.97
N ARG A 74 13.30 26.74 9.33
CA ARG A 74 14.07 27.99 9.26
C ARG A 74 13.42 29.02 8.34
N LEU A 75 12.94 28.56 7.18
CA LEU A 75 12.19 29.40 6.23
C LEU A 75 10.88 29.89 6.86
N ALA A 76 10.19 29.02 7.61
CA ALA A 76 8.97 29.39 8.30
C ALA A 76 9.19 30.48 9.35
N ALA A 77 10.22 30.31 10.20
CA ALA A 77 10.62 31.32 11.18
C ALA A 77 11.04 32.65 10.52
N GLY A 78 11.66 32.60 9.33
CA GLY A 78 12.00 33.78 8.52
C GLY A 78 10.84 34.37 7.71
N GLY A 79 9.63 33.84 7.88
CA GLY A 79 8.41 34.30 7.24
C GLY A 79 8.21 33.87 5.77
N ARG A 80 8.99 32.93 5.26
CA ARG A 80 9.02 32.44 3.87
C ARG A 80 8.26 31.11 3.70
N GLU A 81 7.07 31.03 4.26
CA GLU A 81 6.23 29.81 4.27
C GLU A 81 5.50 29.60 2.94
N SER A 82 5.04 30.69 2.35
CA SER A 82 4.28 30.70 1.09
C SER A 82 5.20 30.93 -0.11
N GLY A 83 4.90 30.25 -1.22
CA GLY A 83 5.49 30.48 -2.54
C GLY A 83 4.60 29.90 -3.64
N ARG A 84 5.11 29.84 -4.87
CA ARG A 84 4.43 29.23 -6.01
C ARG A 84 5.21 28.06 -6.56
N ILE A 85 4.53 27.15 -7.24
CA ILE A 85 5.15 26.02 -7.93
C ILE A 85 4.98 26.23 -9.43
N SER A 86 6.07 26.18 -10.19
CA SER A 86 6.00 26.25 -11.66
C SER A 86 5.22 25.06 -12.25
N PRO A 87 4.11 25.29 -12.97
CA PRO A 87 3.36 24.20 -13.61
C PRO A 87 4.20 23.44 -14.64
N LEU A 88 5.08 24.14 -15.36
CA LEU A 88 6.00 23.54 -16.32
C LEU A 88 6.96 22.56 -15.62
N ALA A 89 7.54 22.96 -14.49
CA ALA A 89 8.44 22.10 -13.72
C ALA A 89 7.71 20.88 -13.16
N TYR A 90 6.49 21.08 -12.64
CA TYR A 90 5.63 19.98 -12.18
C TYR A 90 5.29 19.01 -13.32
N SER A 91 4.99 19.51 -14.52
CA SER A 91 4.75 18.68 -15.70
C SER A 91 5.98 17.84 -16.09
N GLN A 92 7.20 18.39 -16.02
CA GLN A 92 8.42 17.60 -16.24
C GLN A 92 8.54 16.46 -15.19
N MET A 93 8.23 16.75 -13.93
CA MET A 93 8.24 15.76 -12.86
C MET A 93 7.21 14.63 -13.11
N LEU A 94 5.98 14.97 -13.52
CA LEU A 94 4.95 13.98 -13.90
C LEU A 94 5.41 13.08 -15.06
N ASN A 95 6.18 13.63 -15.99
CA ASN A 95 6.75 12.91 -17.14
C ASN A 95 8.05 12.17 -16.82
N ARG A 96 8.41 12.03 -15.53
CA ARG A 96 9.67 11.41 -15.05
C ARG A 96 10.95 12.07 -15.56
N ARG A 97 10.87 13.35 -15.96
CA ARG A 97 11.99 14.20 -16.35
C ARG A 97 12.46 15.01 -15.15
N TYR A 98 12.91 14.29 -14.13
CA TYR A 98 13.25 14.88 -12.83
C TYR A 98 14.46 15.83 -12.88
N PRO A 99 15.55 15.57 -13.64
CA PRO A 99 16.65 16.52 -13.77
C PRO A 99 16.17 17.88 -14.29
N GLU A 100 15.33 17.89 -15.33
CA GLU A 100 14.74 19.09 -15.92
C GLU A 100 13.80 19.79 -14.95
N ALA A 101 12.99 19.04 -14.20
CA ALA A 101 12.14 19.59 -13.15
C ALA A 101 12.94 20.29 -12.06
N ILE A 102 14.03 19.66 -11.57
CA ILE A 102 14.93 20.25 -10.57
C ILE A 102 15.56 21.54 -11.09
N ASP A 103 16.05 21.56 -12.34
CA ASP A 103 16.64 22.75 -12.95
C ASP A 103 15.64 23.91 -13.02
N LEU A 104 14.39 23.64 -13.40
CA LEU A 104 13.33 24.64 -13.44
C LEU A 104 12.96 25.15 -12.03
N PHE A 105 12.89 24.27 -11.03
CA PHE A 105 12.62 24.69 -9.65
C PHE A 105 13.77 25.50 -9.04
N LEU A 106 15.02 25.15 -9.32
CA LEU A 106 16.19 25.92 -8.89
C LEU A 106 16.23 27.29 -9.56
N SER A 107 15.93 27.37 -10.86
CA SER A 107 15.80 28.65 -11.58
C SER A 107 14.66 29.51 -11.04
N GLN A 108 13.56 28.90 -10.60
CA GLN A 108 12.50 29.61 -9.90
C GLN A 108 12.99 30.11 -8.55
N GLN A 109 13.72 29.29 -7.79
CA GLN A 109 14.27 29.66 -6.48
C GLN A 109 15.24 30.84 -6.57
N SER A 110 16.07 30.90 -7.61
CA SER A 110 16.98 32.04 -7.82
C SER A 110 16.25 33.34 -8.12
N THR A 111 15.02 33.26 -8.66
CA THR A 111 14.21 34.42 -9.04
C THR A 111 13.30 34.88 -7.91
N ASP A 112 12.54 33.96 -7.32
CA ASP A 112 11.50 34.23 -6.32
C ASP A 112 12.05 34.18 -4.89
N GLY A 113 13.24 33.60 -4.70
CA GLY A 113 13.79 33.24 -3.41
C GLY A 113 13.29 31.88 -2.88
N PRO A 114 13.92 31.36 -1.80
CA PRO A 114 13.53 30.09 -1.20
C PRO A 114 12.23 30.24 -0.38
N SER A 115 11.34 29.28 -0.51
CA SER A 115 10.10 29.17 0.27
C SER A 115 9.83 27.72 0.67
N VAL A 116 9.02 27.48 1.70
CA VAL A 116 8.61 26.12 2.10
C VAL A 116 7.88 25.42 0.95
N THR A 117 7.01 26.13 0.24
CA THR A 117 6.31 25.62 -0.95
C THR A 117 7.28 25.09 -2.02
N LEU A 118 8.26 25.90 -2.43
CA LEU A 118 9.22 25.48 -3.47
C LEU A 118 10.17 24.38 -2.97
N SER A 119 10.59 24.46 -1.71
CA SER A 119 11.42 23.44 -1.07
C SER A 119 10.71 22.08 -1.02
N SER A 120 9.38 22.05 -0.84
CA SER A 120 8.62 20.81 -0.92
C SER A 120 8.68 20.15 -2.31
N ALA A 121 8.68 20.96 -3.38
CA ALA A 121 8.77 20.46 -4.76
C ALA A 121 10.17 19.98 -5.12
N LEU A 122 11.21 20.74 -4.73
CA LEU A 122 12.61 20.32 -4.90
C LEU A 122 12.93 19.03 -4.16
N GLY A 123 12.43 18.91 -2.92
CA GLY A 123 12.55 17.69 -2.14
C GLY A 123 12.00 16.49 -2.89
N GLU A 124 10.72 16.53 -3.28
CA GLU A 124 10.08 15.41 -3.97
C GLU A 124 10.76 15.06 -5.30
N ALA A 125 11.17 16.05 -6.10
CA ALA A 125 11.89 15.80 -7.35
C ALA A 125 13.24 15.10 -7.11
N CYS A 126 14.00 15.50 -6.08
CA CYS A 126 15.25 14.84 -5.69
C CYS A 126 15.01 13.40 -5.21
N HIS A 127 13.98 13.20 -4.39
CA HIS A 127 13.58 11.89 -3.89
C HIS A 127 13.23 10.91 -5.02
N ARG A 128 12.40 11.35 -5.98
CA ARG A 128 12.02 10.57 -7.15
C ARG A 128 13.22 10.23 -8.05
N LEU A 129 14.11 11.20 -8.29
CA LEU A 129 15.33 10.98 -9.06
C LEU A 129 16.26 9.97 -8.38
N ALA A 130 16.36 9.99 -7.05
CA ALA A 130 17.17 9.05 -6.30
C ALA A 130 16.70 7.60 -6.52
N PHE A 131 15.41 7.33 -6.37
CA PHE A 131 14.85 6.00 -6.60
C PHE A 131 14.88 5.56 -8.06
N GLN A 132 14.65 6.46 -9.02
CA GLN A 132 14.84 6.13 -10.43
C GLN A 132 16.29 5.71 -10.71
N THR A 133 17.25 6.46 -10.16
CA THR A 133 18.68 6.19 -10.32
C THR A 133 19.07 4.82 -9.74
N LEU A 134 18.52 4.44 -8.58
CA LEU A 134 18.71 3.12 -7.98
C LEU A 134 18.10 2.00 -8.84
N ALA A 135 16.86 2.18 -9.30
CA ALA A 135 16.17 1.20 -10.14
C ALA A 135 16.90 0.92 -11.45
N ASP A 136 17.40 1.99 -12.10
CA ASP A 136 18.12 1.86 -13.37
C ASP A 136 19.46 1.11 -13.20
N GLN A 137 20.14 1.24 -12.05
CA GLN A 137 21.32 0.43 -11.77
C GLN A 137 20.97 -1.05 -11.66
N VAL A 138 19.91 -1.41 -10.93
CA VAL A 138 19.53 -2.83 -10.73
C VAL A 138 19.26 -3.47 -12.08
N ARG A 139 18.52 -2.80 -12.96
CA ARG A 139 18.27 -3.27 -14.34
C ARG A 139 19.54 -3.51 -15.13
N ARG A 140 20.47 -2.55 -15.08
CA ARG A 140 21.77 -2.66 -15.75
C ARG A 140 22.57 -3.86 -15.20
N SER A 141 22.56 -4.05 -13.90
CA SER A 141 23.29 -5.13 -13.21
C SER A 141 22.71 -6.49 -13.62
N VAL A 142 21.40 -6.67 -13.52
CA VAL A 142 20.68 -7.90 -13.91
C VAL A 142 20.88 -8.25 -15.40
N ARG A 143 20.87 -7.24 -16.29
CA ARG A 143 21.12 -7.42 -17.73
C ARG A 143 22.54 -7.88 -18.04
N THR A 144 23.51 -7.48 -17.22
CA THR A 144 24.93 -7.75 -17.46
C THR A 144 25.44 -9.03 -16.82
N VAL A 145 24.67 -9.64 -15.89
CA VAL A 145 24.97 -10.95 -15.29
C VAL A 145 25.31 -11.98 -16.38
N ARG A 146 26.45 -12.66 -16.19
CA ARG A 146 26.90 -13.74 -17.09
C ARG A 146 25.83 -14.85 -17.14
N GLY A 147 25.41 -15.23 -18.34
CA GLY A 147 24.32 -16.18 -18.57
C GLY A 147 22.96 -15.55 -18.92
N ASN A 148 22.80 -14.24 -18.71
CA ASN A 148 21.58 -13.51 -19.11
C ASN A 148 21.72 -12.72 -20.43
N GLN A 149 22.95 -12.35 -20.81
CA GLN A 149 23.21 -11.41 -21.91
C GLN A 149 22.60 -11.82 -23.25
N TRP A 150 22.54 -13.12 -23.56
CA TRP A 150 21.97 -13.62 -24.81
C TRP A 150 20.47 -13.33 -24.91
N MET A 151 19.74 -13.39 -23.79
CA MET A 151 18.29 -13.16 -23.75
C MET A 151 17.92 -11.74 -24.20
N PHE A 152 18.80 -10.76 -23.98
CA PHE A 152 18.58 -9.38 -24.39
C PHE A 152 19.07 -9.09 -25.82
N ARG A 153 19.67 -10.07 -26.51
CA ARG A 153 20.17 -9.95 -27.89
C ARG A 153 19.33 -10.76 -28.88
N THR A 154 18.60 -11.78 -28.42
CA THR A 154 17.69 -12.59 -29.24
C THR A 154 16.41 -11.81 -29.54
N GLY A 155 16.32 -11.22 -30.74
CA GLY A 155 15.21 -10.38 -31.17
C GLY A 155 14.14 -11.06 -32.03
N HIS A 156 14.43 -12.26 -32.56
CA HIS A 156 13.55 -12.95 -33.50
C HIS A 156 13.44 -14.45 -33.16
N PRO A 157 12.28 -15.11 -33.40
CA PRO A 157 12.10 -16.55 -33.14
C PRO A 157 13.17 -17.46 -33.75
N ALA A 158 13.70 -17.09 -34.92
CA ALA A 158 14.76 -17.85 -35.60
C ALA A 158 16.10 -17.89 -34.83
N ASP A 159 16.34 -16.92 -33.96
CA ASP A 159 17.61 -16.74 -33.24
C ASP A 159 17.62 -17.43 -31.86
N VAL A 160 16.56 -18.18 -31.52
CA VAL A 160 16.45 -18.87 -30.23
C VAL A 160 17.50 -19.98 -30.15
N PRO A 161 18.44 -19.91 -29.18
CA PRO A 161 19.50 -20.90 -29.07
C PRO A 161 19.08 -22.15 -28.26
N LEU A 162 17.90 -22.13 -27.63
CA LEU A 162 17.44 -23.18 -26.73
C LEU A 162 16.79 -24.34 -27.48
N THR A 163 16.99 -25.56 -26.97
CA THR A 163 16.30 -26.77 -27.41
C THR A 163 15.79 -27.54 -26.20
N LEU A 164 14.65 -28.20 -26.33
CA LEU A 164 14.08 -29.01 -25.26
C LEU A 164 14.88 -30.33 -25.10
N ARG A 165 15.08 -30.76 -23.86
CA ARG A 165 15.72 -32.05 -23.54
C ARG A 165 14.91 -33.22 -24.11
N ARG A 166 15.62 -34.21 -24.67
CA ARG A 166 15.02 -35.36 -25.37
C ARG A 166 14.14 -36.21 -24.47
N GLU A 167 14.47 -36.27 -23.19
CA GLU A 167 13.75 -36.99 -22.14
C GLU A 167 12.29 -36.51 -22.03
N LEU A 168 12.00 -35.24 -22.36
CA LEU A 168 10.64 -34.68 -22.36
C LEU A 168 9.85 -34.96 -23.64
N LEU A 169 10.54 -35.43 -24.69
CA LEU A 169 9.95 -35.76 -26.00
C LEU A 169 9.65 -37.26 -26.14
N GLN A 170 9.95 -38.07 -25.12
CA GLN A 170 9.69 -39.50 -25.11
C GLN A 170 8.26 -39.76 -24.63
N VAL A 171 7.35 -40.06 -25.55
CA VAL A 171 5.96 -40.42 -25.20
C VAL A 171 5.94 -41.64 -24.28
N SER A 172 5.26 -41.51 -23.14
CA SER A 172 5.08 -42.61 -22.18
C SER A 172 4.23 -43.71 -22.81
N SER A 173 4.74 -44.94 -22.75
CA SER A 173 4.03 -46.12 -23.25
C SER A 173 2.77 -46.44 -22.45
N GLU A 174 2.69 -45.99 -21.19
CA GLU A 174 1.56 -46.25 -20.30
C GLU A 174 0.38 -45.32 -20.55
N THR A 175 0.67 -44.04 -20.82
CA THR A 175 -0.36 -42.99 -20.93
C THR A 175 -0.60 -42.53 -22.35
N GLY A 176 0.34 -42.81 -23.27
CA GLY A 176 0.31 -42.31 -24.64
C GLY A 176 0.43 -40.78 -24.74
N THR A 177 0.98 -40.12 -23.71
CA THR A 177 1.25 -38.68 -23.65
C THR A 177 2.72 -38.41 -23.26
N TYR A 178 3.16 -37.15 -23.34
CA TYR A 178 4.51 -36.76 -22.90
C TYR A 178 4.65 -36.79 -21.36
N PRO A 179 5.85 -37.07 -20.83
CA PRO A 179 6.11 -37.07 -19.40
C PRO A 179 6.00 -35.66 -18.82
N VAL A 180 5.76 -35.59 -17.51
CA VAL A 180 5.61 -34.32 -16.79
C VAL A 180 6.87 -34.07 -15.97
N LEU A 181 7.57 -32.98 -16.24
CA LEU A 181 8.61 -32.48 -15.34
C LEU A 181 7.91 -31.75 -14.19
N ARG A 182 8.15 -32.19 -12.95
CA ARG A 182 7.56 -31.60 -11.75
C ARG A 182 8.66 -31.00 -10.88
N GLU A 183 8.51 -29.73 -10.50
CA GLU A 183 9.35 -29.03 -9.53
C GLU A 183 8.54 -28.77 -8.25
N ARG A 184 9.11 -29.14 -7.10
CA ARG A 184 8.58 -28.81 -5.77
C ARG A 184 9.57 -27.90 -5.07
N THR A 185 9.10 -26.78 -4.54
CA THR A 185 9.97 -25.75 -3.96
C THR A 185 9.47 -25.35 -2.58
N SER A 186 10.40 -25.32 -1.62
CA SER A 186 10.16 -24.82 -0.26
C SER A 186 9.97 -23.30 -0.23
N VAL A 187 9.49 -22.76 0.89
CA VAL A 187 9.44 -21.30 1.10
C VAL A 187 10.45 -20.85 2.15
N ARG A 188 10.75 -19.56 2.14
CA ARG A 188 11.68 -18.92 3.07
C ARG A 188 10.99 -18.57 4.39
N MET A 189 11.63 -18.91 5.51
CA MET A 189 11.32 -18.42 6.85
C MET A 189 12.58 -17.77 7.46
N ASP A 190 12.60 -16.44 7.65
CA ASP A 190 13.79 -15.70 8.11
C ASP A 190 13.83 -15.43 9.61
N PHE A 191 14.88 -15.88 10.30
CA PHE A 191 15.08 -15.60 11.74
C PHE A 191 15.38 -14.13 11.99
N SER A 192 16.21 -13.55 11.13
CA SER A 192 16.54 -12.13 11.15
C SER A 192 16.98 -11.70 9.76
N HIS A 193 16.40 -10.59 9.31
CA HIS A 193 16.80 -9.86 8.12
C HIS A 193 17.75 -8.67 8.44
N SER A 194 18.22 -8.56 9.69
CA SER A 194 19.08 -7.47 10.21
C SER A 194 18.65 -6.06 9.75
N GLY A 195 17.37 -5.72 9.96
CA GLY A 195 16.81 -4.43 9.56
C GLY A 195 16.81 -4.21 8.04
N TRP A 196 16.40 -5.22 7.25
CA TRP A 196 16.31 -5.21 5.79
C TRP A 196 17.63 -4.93 5.10
N SER A 197 18.69 -5.49 5.67
CA SER A 197 20.04 -5.33 5.12
C SER A 197 20.23 -6.01 3.75
N ASP A 198 19.26 -6.85 3.35
CA ASP A 198 19.19 -7.59 2.09
C ASP A 198 18.57 -6.81 0.92
N ILE A 199 18.06 -5.60 1.17
CA ILE A 199 17.67 -4.71 0.08
C ILE A 199 18.90 -4.46 -0.79
N PHE A 200 18.78 -4.66 -2.12
CA PHE A 200 19.92 -4.70 -3.04
C PHE A 200 20.93 -3.57 -2.83
N PHE A 201 20.44 -2.34 -2.73
CA PHE A 201 21.33 -1.20 -2.62
C PHE A 201 21.92 -1.01 -1.22
N LEU A 202 21.25 -1.43 -0.15
CA LEU A 202 21.88 -1.51 1.19
C LEU A 202 23.02 -2.52 1.15
N GLY A 203 22.78 -3.70 0.58
CA GLY A 203 23.76 -4.76 0.44
C GLY A 203 24.99 -4.38 -0.41
N MET A 204 24.79 -3.53 -1.40
CA MET A 204 25.85 -3.03 -2.27
C MET A 204 26.60 -1.81 -1.70
N ASP A 205 26.05 -1.06 -0.74
CA ASP A 205 26.77 0.04 -0.06
C ASP A 205 27.54 -0.46 1.18
N PHE A 206 26.94 -1.36 1.96
CA PHE A 206 27.51 -1.92 3.18
C PHE A 206 27.47 -3.45 3.18
N PRO A 207 28.23 -4.11 2.29
CA PRO A 207 28.22 -5.56 2.14
C PRO A 207 28.62 -6.30 3.42
N GLU A 208 29.44 -5.68 4.28
CA GLU A 208 29.88 -6.29 5.54
C GLU A 208 28.74 -6.39 6.59
N GLY A 209 27.78 -5.47 6.56
CA GLY A 209 26.62 -5.49 7.45
C GLY A 209 25.37 -6.11 6.85
N ALA A 210 25.38 -6.42 5.55
CA ALA A 210 24.29 -7.06 4.84
C ALA A 210 24.28 -8.55 5.13
N ARG A 211 23.58 -8.96 6.18
CA ARG A 211 23.58 -10.33 6.69
C ARG A 211 22.18 -10.75 7.07
N VAL A 212 21.83 -11.98 6.75
CA VAL A 212 20.51 -12.55 6.99
C VAL A 212 20.64 -14.02 7.36
N ILE A 213 19.80 -14.51 8.28
CA ILE A 213 19.65 -15.95 8.53
C ILE A 213 18.22 -16.35 8.20
N ASN A 214 18.06 -17.37 7.37
CA ASN A 214 16.76 -17.95 7.09
C ASN A 214 16.82 -19.48 6.99
N ALA A 215 15.65 -20.11 6.97
CA ALA A 215 15.45 -21.53 6.72
C ALA A 215 14.51 -21.73 5.54
N SER A 216 14.74 -22.80 4.80
CA SER A 216 13.78 -23.35 3.85
C SER A 216 12.82 -24.28 4.57
N ILE A 217 11.51 -24.07 4.40
CA ILE A 217 10.49 -24.84 5.11
C ILE A 217 9.38 -25.35 4.19
N ASP A 218 8.87 -26.50 4.60
CA ASP A 218 7.63 -27.11 4.13
C ASP A 218 6.49 -26.72 5.08
N LEU A 219 5.26 -26.61 4.56
CA LEU A 219 4.14 -26.05 5.31
C LEU A 219 2.87 -26.88 5.19
N ALA A 220 2.08 -26.85 6.26
CA ALA A 220 0.73 -27.34 6.34
C ALA A 220 -0.12 -26.35 7.14
N VAL A 221 -1.23 -25.87 6.56
CA VAL A 221 -2.25 -25.15 7.33
C VAL A 221 -2.93 -26.13 8.29
N ARG A 222 -2.80 -25.89 9.60
CA ARG A 222 -3.33 -26.77 10.63
C ARG A 222 -4.85 -26.91 10.48
N GLY A 223 -5.35 -28.14 10.55
CA GLY A 223 -6.77 -28.47 10.34
C GLY A 223 -7.21 -28.56 8.87
N ARG A 224 -6.35 -28.20 7.90
CA ARG A 224 -6.63 -28.37 6.46
C ARG A 224 -5.75 -29.44 5.81
N HIS A 225 -4.48 -29.51 6.21
CA HIS A 225 -3.51 -30.47 5.66
C HIS A 225 -3.05 -31.43 6.75
N ALA A 226 -2.72 -32.67 6.35
CA ALA A 226 -2.30 -33.72 7.27
C ALA A 226 -0.81 -33.61 7.66
N THR A 227 0.05 -33.25 6.72
CA THR A 227 1.51 -33.19 6.90
C THR A 227 2.12 -31.99 6.17
N PRO A 228 3.21 -31.38 6.69
CA PRO A 228 3.94 -30.34 5.98
C PRO A 228 4.51 -30.86 4.66
N GLU A 229 4.34 -30.09 3.59
CA GLU A 229 4.90 -30.39 2.27
C GLU A 229 5.46 -29.13 1.61
N PRO A 230 6.36 -29.25 0.61
CA PRO A 230 6.79 -28.10 -0.18
C PRO A 230 5.56 -27.39 -0.75
N PRO A 231 5.34 -26.11 -0.41
CA PRO A 231 4.06 -25.46 -0.69
C PRO A 231 3.91 -25.02 -2.14
N ILE A 232 5.00 -24.99 -2.92
CA ILE A 232 4.99 -24.62 -4.32
C ILE A 232 5.21 -25.89 -5.14
N GLU A 233 4.28 -26.14 -6.07
CA GLU A 233 4.35 -27.20 -7.05
C GLU A 233 4.20 -26.58 -8.44
N CYS A 234 5.13 -26.86 -9.34
CA CYS A 234 5.10 -26.42 -10.73
C CYS A 234 5.33 -27.62 -11.65
N SER A 235 4.64 -27.64 -12.79
CA SER A 235 4.82 -28.73 -13.76
C SER A 235 4.89 -28.21 -15.19
N LEU A 236 5.74 -28.83 -16.00
CA LEU A 236 5.93 -28.55 -17.42
C LEU A 236 5.78 -29.85 -18.21
N ARG A 237 5.01 -29.79 -19.31
CA ARG A 237 4.94 -30.87 -20.29
C ARG A 237 4.83 -30.33 -21.71
N VAL A 238 5.16 -31.19 -22.68
CA VAL A 238 4.92 -30.95 -24.10
C VAL A 238 3.46 -31.29 -24.42
N ILE A 239 2.85 -30.50 -25.32
CA ILE A 239 1.47 -30.71 -25.81
C ILE A 239 1.46 -30.79 -27.35
N ASP A 240 0.43 -31.41 -27.91
CA ASP A 240 0.25 -31.64 -29.35
C ASP A 240 -0.42 -30.47 -30.10
N GLU A 241 -0.23 -29.26 -29.58
CA GLU A 241 -0.75 -28.00 -30.13
C GLU A 241 0.34 -26.94 -30.03
N PRO A 242 0.59 -26.11 -31.07
CA PRO A 242 1.72 -25.16 -31.10
C PRO A 242 1.44 -23.86 -30.32
N VAL A 243 1.07 -23.99 -29.05
CA VAL A 243 0.67 -22.89 -28.17
C VAL A 243 1.43 -22.96 -26.85
N LEU A 244 1.55 -21.81 -26.17
CA LEU A 244 1.99 -21.75 -24.78
C LEU A 244 0.75 -21.72 -23.89
N ARG A 245 0.50 -22.82 -23.18
CA ARG A 245 -0.60 -22.89 -22.21
C ARG A 245 -0.08 -22.64 -20.81
N LEU A 246 -0.65 -21.65 -20.13
CA LEU A 246 -0.31 -21.30 -18.75
C LEU A 246 -1.53 -21.56 -17.87
N ALA A 247 -1.33 -22.19 -16.70
CA ALA A 247 -2.39 -22.36 -15.72
C ALA A 247 -1.90 -22.17 -14.28
N SER A 248 -2.68 -21.46 -13.47
CA SER A 248 -2.55 -21.41 -12.02
C SER A 248 -3.79 -22.02 -11.39
N LEU A 249 -3.59 -23.12 -10.67
CA LEU A 249 -4.68 -23.92 -10.10
C LEU A 249 -5.31 -23.23 -8.88
N ASP A 250 -4.51 -22.50 -8.11
CA ASP A 250 -4.91 -21.75 -6.92
C ASP A 250 -5.64 -20.44 -7.27
N LEU A 251 -5.35 -19.86 -8.44
CA LEU A 251 -6.06 -18.67 -8.94
C LEU A 251 -7.21 -19.03 -9.88
N ASP A 252 -7.50 -20.32 -10.11
CA ASP A 252 -8.47 -20.80 -11.11
C ASP A 252 -8.33 -20.11 -12.48
N ALA A 253 -7.10 -19.71 -12.84
CA ALA A 253 -6.78 -18.92 -14.02
C ALA A 253 -5.99 -19.74 -15.04
N ARG A 254 -6.24 -19.50 -16.33
CA ARG A 254 -5.50 -20.12 -17.43
C ARG A 254 -5.54 -19.26 -18.70
N ALA A 255 -4.52 -19.40 -19.53
CA ALA A 255 -4.41 -18.74 -20.83
C ALA A 255 -3.80 -19.70 -21.85
N GLU A 256 -4.26 -19.60 -23.10
CA GLU A 256 -3.66 -20.25 -24.26
C GLU A 256 -3.11 -19.15 -25.17
N ILE A 257 -1.79 -19.07 -25.25
CA ILE A 257 -1.09 -17.95 -25.87
C ILE A 257 -0.53 -18.38 -27.21
N THR A 258 -0.99 -17.71 -28.27
CA THR A 258 -0.55 -17.90 -29.66
C THR A 258 0.42 -16.81 -30.12
N ASP A 259 0.28 -15.61 -29.58
CA ASP A 259 1.01 -14.41 -30.00
C ASP A 259 2.08 -14.02 -28.98
N LEU A 260 3.28 -13.67 -29.46
CA LEU A 260 4.38 -13.32 -28.56
C LEU A 260 4.09 -12.05 -27.73
N SER A 261 3.31 -11.11 -28.27
CA SER A 261 2.95 -9.86 -27.58
C SER A 261 2.19 -10.10 -26.27
N GLU A 262 1.34 -11.13 -26.24
CA GLU A 262 0.51 -11.49 -25.07
C GLU A 262 1.34 -12.04 -23.90
N VAL A 263 2.51 -12.63 -24.19
CA VAL A 263 3.46 -13.07 -23.16
C VAL A 263 4.00 -11.87 -22.37
N PHE A 264 4.13 -10.70 -23.01
CA PHE A 264 4.58 -9.47 -22.37
C PHE A 264 3.43 -8.62 -21.79
N ASP A 265 2.18 -9.10 -21.85
CA ASP A 265 1.01 -8.44 -21.28
C ASP A 265 0.64 -9.06 -19.92
N PHE A 266 1.20 -8.48 -18.85
CA PHE A 266 1.05 -8.98 -17.48
C PHE A 266 -0.28 -8.63 -16.83
N ALA A 267 -1.06 -7.69 -17.39
CA ALA A 267 -2.32 -7.22 -16.79
C ALA A 267 -3.56 -7.87 -17.40
N ARG A 268 -3.41 -8.56 -18.53
CA ARG A 268 -4.51 -9.20 -19.25
C ARG A 268 -5.21 -10.30 -18.45
N ASP A 269 -4.47 -10.99 -17.60
CA ASP A 269 -4.95 -12.13 -16.81
C ASP A 269 -4.15 -12.26 -15.49
N TYR A 270 -4.54 -13.21 -14.64
CA TYR A 270 -3.90 -13.47 -13.35
C TYR A 270 -2.57 -14.25 -13.44
N LEU A 271 -2.02 -14.49 -14.63
CA LEU A 271 -0.84 -15.34 -14.87
C LEU A 271 0.45 -14.53 -15.09
N GLY A 272 0.45 -13.25 -14.72
CA GLY A 272 1.62 -12.36 -14.87
C GLY A 272 2.92 -12.96 -14.29
N LEU A 273 2.88 -13.67 -13.16
CA LEU A 273 4.08 -14.33 -12.62
C LEU A 273 4.57 -15.49 -13.49
N LEU A 274 3.67 -16.27 -14.11
CA LEU A 274 4.06 -17.34 -15.04
C LEU A 274 4.66 -16.75 -16.31
N LYS A 275 4.06 -15.67 -16.84
CA LYS A 275 4.61 -14.92 -17.97
C LYS A 275 6.01 -14.38 -17.64
N ALA A 276 6.20 -13.81 -16.45
CA ALA A 276 7.51 -13.35 -15.98
C ALA A 276 8.53 -14.48 -15.92
N ALA A 277 8.12 -15.67 -15.45
CA ALA A 277 9.00 -16.84 -15.40
C ALA A 277 9.41 -17.32 -16.79
N VAL A 278 8.48 -17.40 -17.74
CA VAL A 278 8.74 -17.77 -19.14
C VAL A 278 9.76 -16.82 -19.78
N ILE A 279 9.59 -15.52 -19.55
CA ILE A 279 10.50 -14.49 -20.06
C ILE A 279 11.87 -14.58 -19.38
N ALA A 280 11.91 -14.63 -18.04
CA ALA A 280 13.15 -14.64 -17.27
C ALA A 280 13.95 -15.95 -17.42
N ALA A 281 13.29 -17.07 -17.71
CA ALA A 281 13.95 -18.33 -18.05
C ALA A 281 14.53 -18.36 -19.47
N GLY A 282 14.15 -17.40 -20.33
CA GLY A 282 14.60 -17.28 -21.71
C GLY A 282 13.85 -18.15 -22.70
N LEU A 283 12.70 -18.74 -22.34
CA LEU A 283 11.85 -19.46 -23.30
C LEU A 283 11.34 -18.50 -24.39
N ILE A 284 10.88 -17.32 -23.97
CA ILE A 284 10.49 -16.20 -24.83
C ILE A 284 11.24 -14.97 -24.28
N PRO A 285 12.50 -14.78 -24.67
CA PRO A 285 13.40 -13.86 -23.99
C PRO A 285 13.02 -12.38 -24.19
N PRO A 286 13.43 -11.46 -23.29
CA PRO A 286 13.08 -10.03 -23.36
C PRO A 286 13.39 -9.34 -24.69
N GLY A 287 14.44 -9.79 -25.40
CA GLY A 287 14.80 -9.22 -26.70
C GLY A 287 13.71 -9.35 -27.78
N MET A 288 12.77 -10.30 -27.62
CA MET A 288 11.65 -10.52 -28.55
C MET A 288 10.47 -9.59 -28.33
N GLU A 289 10.48 -8.76 -27.29
CA GLU A 289 9.39 -7.83 -27.05
C GLU A 289 9.21 -6.90 -28.25
N GLY A 290 8.01 -6.93 -28.85
CA GLY A 290 7.67 -6.12 -30.02
C GLY A 290 8.02 -6.71 -31.38
N CYS A 291 8.52 -7.96 -31.46
CA CYS A 291 8.88 -8.57 -32.76
C CYS A 291 7.67 -8.97 -33.63
N GLY A 292 6.46 -9.04 -33.06
CA GLY A 292 5.21 -9.35 -33.78
C GLY A 292 5.08 -10.79 -34.30
N GLY A 293 5.91 -11.72 -33.81
CA GLY A 293 5.89 -13.14 -34.23
C GLY A 293 4.92 -14.01 -33.43
N SER A 294 4.79 -15.28 -33.83
CA SER A 294 3.95 -16.27 -33.14
C SER A 294 4.75 -17.14 -32.16
N VAL A 295 4.06 -17.68 -31.15
CA VAL A 295 4.61 -18.69 -30.23
C VAL A 295 4.98 -19.97 -30.98
N ALA A 296 4.21 -20.33 -32.01
CA ALA A 296 4.45 -21.51 -32.85
C ALA A 296 5.83 -21.45 -33.54
N ASP A 297 6.28 -20.27 -33.97
CA ASP A 297 7.59 -20.08 -34.62
C ASP A 297 8.74 -20.39 -33.66
N VAL A 298 8.61 -19.95 -32.40
CA VAL A 298 9.60 -20.23 -31.33
C VAL A 298 9.63 -21.72 -31.01
N PHE A 299 8.47 -22.34 -30.81
CA PHE A 299 8.37 -23.75 -30.42
C PHE A 299 8.72 -24.73 -31.53
N SER A 300 8.47 -24.38 -32.79
CA SER A 300 8.91 -25.19 -33.93
C SER A 300 10.43 -25.39 -33.94
N ARG A 301 11.19 -24.39 -33.49
CA ARG A 301 12.65 -24.47 -33.37
C ARG A 301 13.10 -25.15 -32.07
N MET A 302 12.45 -24.82 -30.95
CA MET A 302 12.85 -25.28 -29.62
C MET A 302 12.47 -26.73 -29.34
N ILE A 303 11.32 -27.18 -29.85
CA ILE A 303 10.67 -28.46 -29.50
C ILE A 303 10.49 -29.32 -30.77
N GLY A 304 9.81 -28.75 -31.77
CA GLY A 304 9.45 -29.42 -33.01
C GLY A 304 8.14 -28.86 -33.59
N PRO A 305 7.89 -29.07 -34.90
CA PRO A 305 6.72 -28.49 -35.57
C PRO A 305 5.41 -29.04 -35.00
N GLY A 306 4.43 -28.16 -34.79
CA GLY A 306 3.10 -28.52 -34.28
C GLY A 306 3.03 -28.84 -32.79
N LEU A 307 4.14 -28.71 -32.05
CA LEU A 307 4.19 -28.95 -30.61
C LEU A 307 4.26 -27.64 -29.82
N GLY A 308 3.78 -27.68 -28.59
CA GLY A 308 3.81 -26.56 -27.66
C GLY A 308 4.14 -26.98 -26.24
N LEU A 309 3.99 -26.04 -25.30
CA LEU A 309 4.28 -26.26 -23.88
C LEU A 309 3.07 -25.91 -23.03
N GLU A 310 2.83 -26.72 -22.01
CA GLU A 310 1.92 -26.41 -20.92
C GLU A 310 2.71 -26.29 -19.62
N ILE A 311 2.55 -25.14 -18.96
CA ILE A 311 3.17 -24.84 -17.66
C ILE A 311 2.06 -24.58 -16.66
N THR A 312 2.11 -25.33 -15.57
CA THR A 312 1.13 -25.24 -14.48
C THR A 312 1.82 -24.87 -13.17
N SER A 313 1.10 -24.13 -12.33
CA SER A 313 1.55 -23.76 -10.99
C SER A 313 0.44 -24.00 -9.97
N ARG A 314 0.86 -24.33 -8.75
CA ARG A 314 -0.01 -24.50 -7.59
C ARG A 314 0.73 -24.07 -6.34
N VAL A 315 0.08 -23.23 -5.54
CA VAL A 315 0.50 -22.89 -4.19
C VAL A 315 -0.48 -23.50 -3.19
N ASN A 316 0.01 -24.28 -2.22
CA ASN A 316 -0.80 -25.01 -1.22
C ASN A 316 -1.49 -24.07 -0.21
N ASP A 317 -2.56 -23.39 -0.62
CA ASP A 317 -3.47 -22.61 0.23
C ASP A 317 -2.78 -21.63 1.20
N ILE A 318 -1.58 -21.15 0.85
CA ILE A 318 -0.88 -20.14 1.63
C ILE A 318 -1.52 -18.79 1.34
N PRO A 319 -2.03 -18.09 2.38
CA PRO A 319 -2.56 -16.74 2.24
C PRO A 319 -1.59 -15.77 1.56
N LYS A 320 -2.14 -14.88 0.74
CA LYS A 320 -1.41 -13.69 0.28
C LYS A 320 -0.98 -12.87 1.50
N GLY A 321 0.26 -12.36 1.48
CA GLY A 321 0.80 -11.57 2.59
C GLY A 321 1.47 -12.39 3.70
N SER A 322 1.71 -13.69 3.51
CA SER A 322 2.31 -14.59 4.50
C SER A 322 3.73 -14.26 4.96
N ARG A 323 4.41 -13.36 4.24
CA ARG A 323 5.82 -12.97 4.50
C ARG A 323 6.84 -14.11 4.35
N LEU A 324 6.46 -15.19 3.66
CA LEU A 324 7.34 -16.33 3.37
C LEU A 324 8.00 -16.26 1.97
N ALA A 325 7.94 -15.09 1.33
CA ALA A 325 8.45 -14.86 -0.03
C ALA A 325 7.92 -15.85 -1.08
N VAL A 326 6.63 -16.22 -0.99
CA VAL A 326 6.02 -17.24 -1.86
C VAL A 326 6.13 -16.87 -3.34
N SER A 327 5.91 -15.60 -3.71
CA SER A 327 5.96 -15.14 -5.10
C SER A 327 7.34 -15.35 -5.74
N THR A 328 8.40 -14.99 -5.03
CA THR A 328 9.79 -15.09 -5.50
C THR A 328 10.24 -16.53 -5.60
N ASN A 329 9.86 -17.36 -4.62
CA ASN A 329 10.15 -18.79 -4.66
C ASN A 329 9.34 -19.50 -5.75
N LEU A 330 8.11 -19.06 -6.04
CA LEU A 330 7.31 -19.58 -7.15
C LEU A 330 7.96 -19.23 -8.49
N LEU A 331 8.40 -17.99 -8.64
CA LEU A 331 9.15 -17.54 -9.80
C LEU A 331 10.45 -18.34 -9.97
N GLY A 332 11.20 -18.54 -8.89
CA GLY A 332 12.39 -19.40 -8.87
C GLY A 332 12.10 -20.85 -9.26
N SER A 333 10.98 -21.42 -8.80
CA SER A 333 10.51 -22.77 -9.13
C SER A 333 10.19 -22.89 -10.63
N LEU A 334 9.41 -21.96 -11.17
CA LEU A 334 9.06 -21.93 -12.59
C LEU A 334 10.28 -21.70 -13.49
N ILE A 335 11.20 -20.83 -13.09
CA ILE A 335 12.45 -20.57 -13.83
C ILE A 335 13.33 -21.83 -13.81
N SER A 336 13.49 -22.48 -12.66
CA SER A 336 14.24 -23.74 -12.54
C SER A 336 13.67 -24.80 -13.48
N LEU A 337 12.35 -24.99 -13.44
CA LEU A 337 11.62 -25.93 -14.28
C LEU A 337 11.89 -25.70 -15.78
N CYS A 338 11.77 -24.46 -16.25
CA CYS A 338 12.02 -24.09 -17.65
C CYS A 338 13.50 -24.25 -18.04
N MET A 339 14.42 -23.90 -17.15
CA MET A 339 15.86 -24.02 -17.37
C MET A 339 16.31 -25.49 -17.43
N ARG A 340 15.72 -26.36 -16.59
CA ARG A 340 15.93 -27.82 -16.64
C ARG A 340 15.45 -28.41 -17.95
N ALA A 341 14.24 -28.04 -18.37
CA ALA A 341 13.64 -28.50 -19.61
C ALA A 341 14.47 -28.12 -20.86
N THR A 342 15.19 -27.00 -20.80
CA THR A 342 16.00 -26.46 -21.92
C THR A 342 17.50 -26.71 -21.78
N GLY A 343 17.94 -27.48 -20.77
CA GLY A 343 19.34 -27.82 -20.56
C GLY A 343 20.24 -26.65 -20.15
N GLN A 344 19.67 -25.57 -19.60
CA GLN A 344 20.41 -24.41 -19.10
C GLN A 344 21.04 -24.64 -17.71
N VAL A 345 20.58 -25.65 -16.98
CA VAL A 345 21.17 -26.14 -15.72
C VAL A 345 21.75 -27.54 -15.89
N ALA A 346 22.61 -27.97 -14.97
CA ALA A 346 23.35 -29.22 -15.07
C ALA A 346 22.43 -30.46 -15.09
N SER A 347 21.43 -30.50 -14.20
CA SER A 347 20.59 -31.68 -13.96
C SER A 347 19.12 -31.47 -14.37
N LEU A 348 18.50 -32.48 -14.99
CA LEU A 348 17.06 -32.48 -15.29
C LEU A 348 16.21 -32.72 -14.03
N THR A 349 16.70 -33.57 -13.11
CA THR A 349 16.01 -33.96 -11.88
C THR A 349 16.93 -33.78 -10.66
N GLY A 350 16.35 -33.83 -9.46
CA GLY A 350 17.06 -33.66 -8.18
C GLY A 350 17.27 -32.20 -7.78
N GLN A 351 18.18 -31.97 -6.84
CA GLN A 351 18.56 -30.63 -6.39
C GLN A 351 19.38 -29.89 -7.46
N LEU A 352 19.33 -28.56 -7.43
CA LEU A 352 20.23 -27.71 -8.23
C LEU A 352 21.63 -27.65 -7.62
N GLU A 353 22.64 -27.48 -8.47
CA GLU A 353 24.00 -27.13 -8.04
C GLU A 353 24.09 -25.65 -7.63
N GLU A 354 25.13 -25.27 -6.87
CA GLU A 354 25.27 -23.88 -6.40
C GLU A 354 25.34 -22.86 -7.54
N ALA A 355 26.05 -23.18 -8.63
CA ALA A 355 26.13 -22.31 -9.80
C ALA A 355 24.76 -22.11 -10.45
N ASP A 356 23.97 -23.18 -10.57
CA ASP A 356 22.61 -23.15 -11.12
C ASP A 356 21.67 -22.32 -10.24
N ARG A 357 21.68 -22.53 -8.92
CA ARG A 357 20.86 -21.76 -7.97
C ARG A 357 21.13 -20.26 -8.08
N ARG A 358 22.39 -19.86 -8.22
CA ARG A 358 22.77 -18.44 -8.36
C ARG A 358 22.19 -17.80 -9.62
N ILE A 359 22.19 -18.52 -10.76
CA ILE A 359 21.61 -18.01 -12.01
C ILE A 359 20.09 -17.96 -11.92
N VAL A 360 19.44 -19.00 -11.37
CA VAL A 360 18.00 -19.02 -11.13
C VAL A 360 17.60 -17.83 -10.24
N ALA A 361 18.31 -17.58 -9.14
CA ALA A 361 18.04 -16.44 -8.28
C ALA A 361 18.21 -15.10 -9.00
N ALA A 362 19.28 -14.92 -9.79
CA ALA A 362 19.46 -13.72 -10.59
C ALA A 362 18.32 -13.49 -11.61
N ARG A 363 17.77 -14.56 -12.18
CA ARG A 363 16.61 -14.50 -13.10
C ARG A 363 15.28 -14.34 -12.37
N ALA A 364 15.15 -14.87 -11.15
CA ALA A 364 13.99 -14.58 -10.30
C ALA A 364 13.94 -13.08 -9.98
N ILE A 365 15.08 -12.47 -9.65
CA ILE A 365 15.17 -11.00 -9.50
C ILE A 365 14.74 -10.30 -10.79
N LEU A 366 15.22 -10.74 -11.97
CA LEU A 366 14.75 -10.19 -13.24
C LEU A 366 13.22 -10.27 -13.40
N GLY A 367 12.64 -11.45 -13.16
CA GLY A 367 11.20 -11.66 -13.33
C GLY A 367 10.35 -10.86 -12.33
N GLU A 368 10.83 -10.65 -11.10
CA GLU A 368 10.18 -9.75 -10.14
C GLU A 368 10.09 -8.32 -10.67
N TRP A 369 11.19 -7.81 -11.23
CA TRP A 369 11.27 -6.47 -11.77
C TRP A 369 10.43 -6.31 -13.04
N LEU A 370 10.37 -7.34 -13.91
CA LEU A 370 9.47 -7.39 -15.06
C LEU A 370 7.99 -7.39 -14.63
N GLY A 371 7.67 -8.07 -13.52
CA GLY A 371 6.36 -8.05 -12.87
C GLY A 371 6.08 -6.78 -12.06
N GLY A 372 7.03 -5.84 -11.96
CA GLY A 372 6.87 -4.55 -11.27
C GLY A 372 7.09 -4.58 -9.76
N SER A 373 7.57 -5.68 -9.19
CA SER A 373 7.92 -5.85 -7.77
C SER A 373 9.44 -5.74 -7.54
N GLY A 374 9.87 -5.13 -6.42
CA GLY A 374 11.29 -4.98 -6.07
C GLY A 374 11.58 -5.50 -4.66
N GLY A 375 11.89 -6.80 -4.54
CA GLY A 375 12.17 -7.48 -3.27
C GLY A 375 13.63 -7.40 -2.82
N GLY A 376 13.97 -8.12 -1.75
CA GLY A 376 15.35 -8.30 -1.29
C GLY A 376 15.93 -9.62 -1.81
N TRP A 377 17.26 -9.73 -1.93
CA TRP A 377 17.85 -10.95 -2.52
C TRP A 377 17.53 -12.24 -1.74
N GLN A 378 17.21 -12.12 -0.45
CA GLN A 378 16.92 -13.29 0.40
C GLN A 378 15.59 -13.96 0.06
N ASP A 379 14.70 -13.28 -0.68
CA ASP A 379 13.36 -13.77 -1.04
C ASP A 379 13.43 -15.06 -1.86
N SER A 380 14.51 -15.23 -2.64
CA SER A 380 14.85 -16.45 -3.37
C SER A 380 15.39 -17.59 -2.48
N GLY A 381 15.40 -17.41 -1.16
CA GLY A 381 16.01 -18.34 -0.21
C GLY A 381 15.40 -19.74 -0.22
N GLY A 382 14.14 -19.93 -0.61
CA GLY A 382 13.50 -21.25 -0.70
C GLY A 382 14.11 -22.17 -1.76
N ILE A 383 14.92 -21.63 -2.67
CA ILE A 383 15.68 -22.38 -3.69
C ILE A 383 16.83 -23.17 -3.06
N TRP A 384 17.43 -22.65 -1.99
CA TRP A 384 18.52 -23.32 -1.26
C TRP A 384 17.96 -24.23 -0.16
N PRO A 385 18.65 -25.32 0.21
CA PRO A 385 18.22 -26.19 1.29
C PRO A 385 18.49 -25.60 2.69
N GLY A 386 17.77 -26.13 3.68
CA GLY A 386 18.07 -26.03 5.10
C GLY A 386 18.12 -24.62 5.69
N ILE A 387 18.81 -24.50 6.83
CA ILE A 387 19.12 -23.24 7.50
C ILE A 387 20.39 -22.66 6.87
N LYS A 388 20.39 -21.37 6.58
CA LYS A 388 21.48 -20.70 5.87
C LYS A 388 21.71 -19.28 6.35
N LEU A 389 22.99 -18.91 6.39
CA LEU A 389 23.45 -17.54 6.53
C LEU A 389 23.73 -16.99 5.15
N ILE A 390 23.14 -15.85 4.83
CA ILE A 390 23.31 -15.19 3.55
C ILE A 390 23.97 -13.83 3.79
N THR A 391 25.03 -13.53 3.07
CA THR A 391 25.84 -12.33 3.29
C THR A 391 26.08 -11.56 2.00
N GLY A 392 26.07 -10.23 2.10
CA GLY A 392 26.62 -9.35 1.08
C GLY A 392 28.07 -9.70 0.78
N ALA A 393 28.53 -9.27 -0.39
CA ALA A 393 29.90 -9.51 -0.84
C ALA A 393 30.45 -8.25 -1.50
N ALA A 394 31.74 -7.99 -1.29
CA ALA A 394 32.45 -6.92 -1.96
C ALA A 394 32.44 -7.13 -3.49
N ALA A 395 32.36 -6.03 -4.25
CA ALA A 395 32.50 -6.05 -5.69
C ALA A 395 33.97 -6.30 -6.08
N THR A 396 34.18 -7.17 -7.07
CA THR A 396 35.49 -7.53 -7.62
C THR A 396 35.58 -7.09 -9.09
N ALA A 397 36.77 -7.06 -9.69
CA ALA A 397 36.95 -6.59 -11.07
C ALA A 397 36.11 -7.34 -12.13
N ASP A 398 35.66 -8.55 -11.83
CA ASP A 398 34.79 -9.37 -12.70
C ASP A 398 33.29 -9.03 -12.54
N ASP A 399 32.92 -8.23 -11.54
CA ASP A 399 31.54 -7.83 -11.26
C ASP A 399 31.21 -6.52 -12.00
N PRO A 400 30.00 -6.37 -12.59
CA PRO A 400 29.60 -5.14 -13.29
C PRO A 400 29.52 -3.92 -12.37
N GLU A 401 29.49 -4.13 -11.06
CA GLU A 401 29.45 -3.10 -10.04
C GLU A 401 30.83 -2.59 -9.59
N TYR A 402 31.93 -3.15 -10.09
CA TYR A 402 33.28 -2.71 -9.72
C TYR A 402 33.52 -1.23 -10.06
N GLY A 403 34.00 -0.45 -9.09
CA GLY A 403 34.18 1.01 -9.23
C GLY A 403 32.87 1.81 -9.18
N ILE A 404 31.71 1.16 -9.17
CA ILE A 404 30.38 1.78 -9.06
C ILE A 404 29.86 1.68 -7.62
N SER A 405 30.10 0.55 -6.95
CA SER A 405 29.70 0.31 -5.56
C SER A 405 30.68 -0.55 -4.78
N ARG A 406 30.51 -0.60 -3.44
CA ARG A 406 31.39 -1.35 -2.54
C ARG A 406 31.11 -2.86 -2.60
N GLY A 407 29.84 -3.23 -2.70
CA GLY A 407 29.35 -4.60 -2.81
C GLY A 407 28.72 -4.88 -4.18
N ARG A 408 28.56 -6.17 -4.49
CA ARG A 408 27.92 -6.67 -5.72
C ARG A 408 26.46 -7.06 -5.49
N LEU A 409 25.66 -7.17 -6.56
CA LEU A 409 24.23 -7.50 -6.49
C LEU A 409 23.96 -8.86 -5.84
N MET A 410 24.74 -9.89 -6.21
CA MET A 410 24.49 -11.27 -5.79
C MET A 410 25.20 -11.62 -4.48
N PRO A 411 24.46 -12.09 -3.45
CA PRO A 411 25.04 -12.44 -2.16
C PRO A 411 25.83 -13.75 -2.21
N ARG A 412 26.38 -14.14 -1.05
CA ARG A 412 26.95 -15.47 -0.79
C ARG A 412 26.03 -16.23 0.16
N HIS A 413 25.80 -17.50 -0.14
CA HIS A 413 24.99 -18.40 0.68
C HIS A 413 25.91 -19.38 1.41
N HIS A 414 25.78 -19.46 2.73
CA HIS A 414 26.39 -20.48 3.56
C HIS A 414 25.28 -21.34 4.16
N VAL A 415 25.06 -22.53 3.59
CA VAL A 415 24.12 -23.50 4.15
C VAL A 415 24.78 -24.19 5.33
N PHE A 416 24.18 -24.06 6.52
CA PHE A 416 24.73 -24.69 7.71
C PHE A 416 24.69 -26.21 7.58
N SER A 417 25.86 -26.83 7.74
CA SER A 417 25.97 -28.29 7.77
C SER A 417 25.30 -28.90 9.00
N ARG A 418 25.10 -30.22 8.98
CA ARG A 418 24.61 -30.96 10.16
C ARG A 418 25.61 -30.99 11.33
N ALA A 419 26.87 -30.62 11.09
CA ALA A 419 27.86 -30.44 12.14
C ALA A 419 27.75 -29.04 12.79
N GLU A 420 27.38 -28.01 12.02
CA GLU A 420 27.22 -26.66 12.54
C GLU A 420 25.87 -26.46 13.23
N VAL A 421 24.79 -27.00 12.67
CA VAL A 421 23.45 -26.99 13.28
C VAL A 421 22.90 -28.41 13.22
N SER A 422 23.01 -29.11 14.34
CA SER A 422 22.70 -30.53 14.48
C SER A 422 21.24 -30.87 14.20
N ASP A 423 20.99 -32.12 13.84
CA ASP A 423 19.62 -32.65 13.65
C ASP A 423 18.78 -32.51 14.93
N GLU A 424 19.41 -32.69 16.10
CA GLU A 424 18.77 -32.45 17.38
C GLU A 424 18.35 -30.98 17.53
N THR A 425 19.21 -30.03 17.16
CA THR A 425 18.86 -28.60 17.24
C THR A 425 17.73 -28.25 16.28
N ARG A 426 17.76 -28.78 15.06
CA ARG A 426 16.69 -28.62 14.06
C ARG A 426 15.36 -29.18 14.58
N GLN A 427 15.39 -30.34 15.22
CA GLN A 427 14.20 -30.93 15.82
C GLN A 427 13.68 -30.11 17.02
N ARG A 428 14.57 -29.67 17.91
CA ARG A 428 14.21 -28.80 19.05
C ARG A 428 13.55 -27.51 18.59
N LEU A 429 14.08 -26.87 17.54
CA LEU A 429 13.48 -25.68 16.94
C LEU A 429 12.06 -25.94 16.45
N GLN A 430 11.86 -27.02 15.68
CA GLN A 430 10.53 -27.41 15.17
C GLN A 430 9.54 -27.73 16.31
N ASN A 431 10.03 -28.35 17.39
CA ASN A 431 9.21 -28.69 18.56
C ASN A 431 8.87 -27.48 19.45
N SER A 432 9.58 -26.36 19.31
CA SER A 432 9.36 -25.14 20.10
C SER A 432 8.62 -24.04 19.35
N LEU A 433 8.76 -23.97 18.02
CA LEU A 433 8.21 -22.87 17.21
C LEU A 433 6.77 -23.14 16.79
N VAL A 434 5.91 -22.13 16.98
CA VAL A 434 4.59 -22.04 16.37
C VAL A 434 4.63 -20.94 15.31
N LEU A 435 4.38 -21.31 14.06
CA LEU A 435 4.25 -20.36 12.96
C LEU A 435 2.78 -19.98 12.76
N ALA A 436 2.52 -18.70 12.52
CA ALA A 436 1.17 -18.20 12.38
C ALA A 436 1.07 -17.09 11.32
N HIS A 437 -0.11 -17.00 10.72
CA HIS A 437 -0.55 -15.86 9.93
C HIS A 437 -1.59 -15.07 10.73
N GLY A 438 -1.35 -13.78 10.99
CA GLY A 438 -2.24 -12.95 11.81
C GLY A 438 -3.51 -12.47 11.11
N GLY A 439 -3.64 -12.75 9.81
CA GLY A 439 -4.83 -12.42 9.00
C GLY A 439 -4.75 -11.05 8.31
N MET A 440 -3.67 -10.30 8.51
CA MET A 440 -3.45 -8.99 7.88
C MET A 440 -2.71 -9.13 6.55
N ALA A 441 -3.09 -8.31 5.57
CA ALA A 441 -2.35 -8.12 4.32
C ALA A 441 -1.97 -6.64 4.20
N GLN A 442 -0.67 -6.34 4.13
CA GLN A 442 -0.18 -4.97 4.18
C GLN A 442 0.88 -4.70 3.10
N ASN A 443 0.78 -3.55 2.46
CA ASN A 443 1.77 -3.09 1.49
C ASN A 443 3.04 -2.63 2.20
N VAL A 444 4.17 -3.27 1.88
CA VAL A 444 5.48 -2.96 2.46
C VAL A 444 6.34 -2.04 1.59
N GLY A 445 5.89 -1.71 0.38
CA GLY A 445 6.62 -0.86 -0.57
C GLY A 445 7.07 0.48 0.04
N PRO A 446 6.17 1.29 0.63
CA PRO A 446 6.55 2.57 1.25
C PRO A 446 7.57 2.42 2.40
N ILE A 447 7.55 1.29 3.10
CA ILE A 447 8.52 1.02 4.17
C ILE A 447 9.90 0.78 3.57
N LEU A 448 9.99 0.17 2.38
CA LEU A 448 11.27 -0.10 1.72
C LEU A 448 11.94 1.22 1.37
N GLU A 449 11.17 2.16 0.83
CA GLU A 449 11.67 3.51 0.55
C GLU A 449 12.12 4.22 1.83
N MET A 450 11.33 4.17 2.91
CA MET A 450 11.70 4.77 4.20
C MET A 450 13.01 4.18 4.79
N VAL A 451 13.14 2.85 4.85
CA VAL A 451 14.33 2.21 5.44
C VAL A 451 15.58 2.54 4.63
N THR A 452 15.44 2.63 3.30
CA THR A 452 16.48 3.05 2.37
C THR A 452 16.94 4.47 2.66
N GLU A 453 15.98 5.37 2.79
CA GLU A 453 16.24 6.78 3.02
C GLU A 453 16.99 6.99 4.32
N LYS A 454 16.45 6.47 5.44
CA LYS A 454 17.07 6.58 6.77
C LYS A 454 18.47 5.99 6.81
N TYR A 455 18.69 4.89 6.08
CA TYR A 455 20.01 4.32 5.90
C TYR A 455 20.96 5.31 5.20
N LEU A 456 20.60 5.84 4.03
CA LEU A 456 21.45 6.73 3.23
C LEU A 456 21.74 8.07 3.92
N LEU A 457 20.81 8.54 4.74
CA LEU A 457 20.96 9.73 5.60
C LEU A 457 21.80 9.47 6.87
N ARG A 458 22.04 8.20 7.21
CA ARG A 458 22.66 7.77 8.47
C ARG A 458 21.94 8.40 9.68
N CYS A 459 20.61 8.38 9.69
CA CYS A 459 19.82 8.81 10.85
C CYS A 459 20.33 8.08 12.09
N GLU A 460 20.65 8.83 13.15
CA GLU A 460 21.49 8.35 14.25
C GLU A 460 20.87 7.14 14.97
N ALA A 461 19.60 7.26 15.35
CA ALA A 461 18.81 6.22 16.00
C ALA A 461 18.77 4.93 15.17
N GLU A 462 18.41 5.03 13.90
CA GLU A 462 18.27 3.89 13.00
C GLU A 462 19.61 3.25 12.63
N TRP A 463 20.70 4.04 12.56
CA TRP A 463 22.04 3.52 12.32
C TRP A 463 22.55 2.71 13.52
N GLN A 464 22.39 3.23 14.73
CA GLN A 464 22.74 2.51 15.97
C GLN A 464 21.91 1.22 16.11
N ALA A 465 20.59 1.31 15.87
CA ALA A 465 19.70 0.16 15.85
C ALA A 465 20.13 -0.89 14.83
N ARG A 466 20.59 -0.50 13.64
CA ARG A 466 21.11 -1.43 12.64
C ARG A 466 22.35 -2.17 13.14
N GLY A 467 23.27 -1.47 13.79
CA GLY A 467 24.41 -2.11 14.47
C GLY A 467 23.97 -3.14 15.50
N ARG A 468 22.95 -2.81 16.32
CA ARG A 468 22.37 -3.73 17.29
C ARG A 468 21.72 -4.96 16.64
N ALA A 469 21.00 -4.78 15.52
CA ALA A 469 20.39 -5.89 14.77
C ALA A 469 21.42 -6.88 14.21
N ILE A 470 22.60 -6.40 13.79
CA ILE A 470 23.70 -7.26 13.33
C ILE A 470 24.27 -8.07 14.50
N GLN A 471 24.47 -7.44 15.66
CA GLN A 471 24.93 -8.15 16.87
C GLN A 471 23.93 -9.22 17.31
N LEU A 472 22.63 -8.93 17.28
CA LEU A 472 21.58 -9.91 17.62
C LEU A 472 21.56 -11.07 16.62
N LEU A 473 21.84 -10.84 15.34
CA LEU A 473 22.00 -11.91 14.36
C LEU A 473 23.17 -12.84 14.71
N ASP A 474 24.30 -12.30 15.19
CA ASP A 474 25.43 -13.12 15.65
C ASP A 474 25.06 -13.96 16.88
N GLN A 475 24.28 -13.40 17.81
CA GLN A 475 23.76 -14.13 18.96
C GLN A 475 22.81 -15.26 18.55
N MET A 476 21.90 -15.01 17.59
CA MET A 476 21.03 -16.05 17.03
C MET A 476 21.84 -17.16 16.35
N THR A 477 22.88 -16.80 15.60
CA THR A 477 23.77 -17.78 14.94
C THR A 477 24.45 -18.68 15.98
N ALA A 478 25.00 -18.09 17.04
CA ALA A 478 25.65 -18.83 18.11
C ALA A 478 24.65 -19.75 18.86
N ALA A 479 23.46 -19.23 19.16
CA ALA A 479 22.39 -20.00 19.80
C ALA A 479 21.96 -21.20 18.94
N LEU A 480 21.76 -21.01 17.64
CA LEU A 480 21.46 -22.10 16.69
C LEU A 480 22.60 -23.13 16.59
N ARG A 481 23.86 -22.71 16.67
CA ARG A 481 25.00 -23.67 16.67
C ARG A 481 25.09 -24.48 17.97
N SER A 482 24.70 -23.89 19.09
CA SER A 482 24.76 -24.52 20.42
C SER A 482 23.51 -25.32 20.80
N GLY A 483 22.41 -25.19 20.06
CA GLY A 483 21.13 -25.85 20.39
C GLY A 483 20.30 -25.15 21.48
N ASP A 484 20.62 -23.90 21.84
CA ASP A 484 19.88 -23.10 22.83
C ASP A 484 18.71 -22.35 22.16
N ILE A 485 17.58 -23.06 21.98
CA ILE A 485 16.35 -22.49 21.40
C ILE A 485 15.76 -21.35 22.26
N PRO A 486 15.76 -21.42 23.61
CA PRO A 486 15.38 -20.27 24.44
C PRO A 486 16.20 -19.00 24.14
N ALA A 487 17.52 -19.12 23.90
CA ALA A 487 18.33 -17.98 23.49
C ALA A 487 17.96 -17.43 22.12
N VAL A 488 17.60 -18.29 21.16
CA VAL A 488 17.04 -17.85 19.87
C VAL A 488 15.77 -17.02 20.11
N GLY A 489 14.84 -17.51 20.94
CA GLY A 489 13.61 -16.78 21.28
C GLY A 489 13.83 -15.43 21.94
N ARG A 490 14.75 -15.35 22.91
CA ARG A 490 15.11 -14.08 23.55
C ARG A 490 15.71 -13.10 22.52
N ALA A 491 16.60 -13.57 21.66
CA ALA A 491 17.24 -12.72 20.66
C ALA A 491 16.24 -12.22 19.60
N THR A 492 15.31 -13.05 19.12
CA THR A 492 14.28 -12.62 18.16
C THR A 492 13.29 -11.65 18.78
N HIS A 493 12.90 -11.89 20.04
CA HIS A 493 12.00 -11.01 20.78
C HIS A 493 12.65 -9.64 21.01
N GLN A 494 13.92 -9.63 21.43
CA GLN A 494 14.69 -8.40 21.58
C GLN A 494 14.88 -7.69 20.25
N ASN A 495 15.20 -8.41 19.17
CA ASN A 495 15.35 -7.84 17.83
C ASN A 495 14.07 -7.12 17.38
N PHE A 496 12.90 -7.70 17.66
CA PHE A 496 11.61 -7.07 17.35
C PHE A 496 11.37 -5.78 18.14
N HIS A 497 11.51 -5.80 19.47
CA HIS A 497 11.16 -4.66 20.32
C HIS A 497 12.19 -3.54 20.33
N GLU A 498 13.47 -3.84 20.09
CA GLU A 498 14.55 -2.85 20.08
C GLU A 498 14.85 -2.38 18.65
N PRO A 499 15.78 -2.99 17.89
CA PRO A 499 16.25 -2.36 16.67
C PRO A 499 15.22 -2.35 15.54
N LEU A 500 14.33 -3.33 15.45
CA LEU A 500 13.35 -3.38 14.36
C LEU A 500 12.29 -2.29 14.49
N GLN A 501 11.70 -2.11 15.68
CA GLN A 501 10.74 -1.01 15.91
C GLN A 501 11.39 0.37 15.81
N GLN A 502 12.69 0.49 16.12
CA GLN A 502 13.42 1.76 15.95
C GLN A 502 13.70 2.09 14.47
N ILE A 503 14.11 1.10 13.66
CA ILE A 503 14.33 1.29 12.21
C ILE A 503 13.01 1.43 11.45
N ILE A 504 12.01 0.65 11.87
CA ILE A 504 10.71 0.51 11.21
C ILE A 504 9.61 0.73 12.25
N PRO A 505 9.20 1.99 12.51
CA PRO A 505 8.20 2.29 13.55
C PRO A 505 6.88 1.53 13.40
N TRP A 506 6.47 1.18 12.18
CA TRP A 506 5.23 0.43 11.89
C TRP A 506 5.46 -1.05 11.56
N CYS A 507 6.61 -1.63 11.92
CA CYS A 507 6.76 -3.08 11.85
C CYS A 507 5.88 -3.80 12.89
N SER A 508 5.49 -3.08 13.95
CA SER A 508 4.51 -3.53 14.94
C SER A 508 3.19 -2.77 14.80
N ASN A 509 2.13 -3.35 15.37
CA ASN A 509 0.80 -2.77 15.44
C ASN A 509 0.07 -3.24 16.71
N ALA A 510 -1.02 -2.56 17.06
CA ALA A 510 -1.78 -2.86 18.27
C ALA A 510 -2.28 -4.32 18.36
N TYR A 511 -2.63 -4.93 17.21
CA TYR A 511 -3.06 -6.33 17.15
C TYR A 511 -1.94 -7.30 17.52
N THR A 512 -0.76 -7.11 16.93
CA THR A 512 0.43 -7.93 17.21
C THR A 512 0.85 -7.80 18.67
N GLU A 513 0.91 -6.58 19.20
CA GLU A 513 1.27 -6.34 20.61
C GLU A 513 0.26 -7.00 21.56
N ALA A 514 -1.03 -6.99 21.24
CA ALA A 514 -2.05 -7.66 22.03
C ALA A 514 -1.85 -9.19 22.08
N ILE A 515 -1.48 -9.82 20.96
CA ILE A 515 -1.17 -11.25 20.91
C ILE A 515 0.07 -11.57 21.74
N ILE A 516 1.14 -10.79 21.60
CA ILE A 516 2.38 -10.97 22.37
C ILE A 516 2.09 -10.86 23.87
N SER A 517 1.33 -9.83 24.28
CA SER A 517 0.93 -9.63 25.67
C SER A 517 0.07 -10.79 26.19
N ALA A 518 -0.83 -11.33 25.37
CA ALA A 518 -1.64 -12.49 25.73
C ALA A 518 -0.77 -13.75 25.94
N CYS A 519 0.23 -13.98 25.09
CA CYS A 519 1.16 -15.09 25.22
C CYS A 519 1.98 -14.97 26.51
N GLN A 520 2.54 -13.78 26.78
CA GLN A 520 3.30 -13.50 28.00
C GLN A 520 2.45 -13.72 29.26
N THR A 521 1.21 -13.23 29.26
CA THR A 521 0.28 -13.37 30.39
C THR A 521 -0.08 -14.82 30.66
N ARG A 522 -0.33 -15.61 29.61
CA ARG A 522 -0.77 -17.00 29.74
C ARG A 522 0.36 -17.97 30.09
N TYR A 523 1.50 -17.87 29.42
CA TYR A 523 2.56 -18.88 29.50
C TYR A 523 3.78 -18.45 30.32
N GLY A 524 3.91 -17.17 30.68
CA GLY A 524 5.01 -16.67 31.50
C GLY A 524 6.38 -17.10 30.96
N SER A 525 7.15 -17.81 31.79
CA SER A 525 8.50 -18.30 31.44
C SER A 525 8.51 -19.36 30.34
N SER A 526 7.40 -20.06 30.09
CA SER A 526 7.29 -21.04 29.01
C SER A 526 7.11 -20.40 27.63
N PHE A 527 6.91 -19.08 27.57
CA PHE A 527 7.01 -18.30 26.33
C PHE A 527 8.41 -17.69 26.22
N HIS A 528 9.22 -18.23 25.31
CA HIS A 528 10.62 -17.80 25.15
C HIS A 528 10.79 -16.56 24.29
N GLY A 529 9.85 -16.26 23.39
CA GLY A 529 9.90 -15.03 22.62
C GLY A 529 9.03 -14.97 21.37
N PHE A 530 8.87 -13.75 20.87
CA PHE A 530 8.22 -13.43 19.61
C PHE A 530 9.23 -13.30 18.47
N TRP A 531 8.77 -13.52 17.26
CA TRP A 531 9.55 -13.40 16.04
C TRP A 531 8.67 -12.90 14.89
N MET A 532 9.07 -11.80 14.26
CA MET A 532 8.43 -11.27 13.06
C MET A 532 9.03 -11.89 11.79
N LEU A 533 8.19 -12.34 10.85
CA LEU A 533 8.62 -12.79 9.53
C LEU A 533 8.52 -11.66 8.50
N GLY A 534 9.54 -11.49 7.66
CA GLY A 534 9.62 -10.36 6.75
C GLY A 534 9.63 -9.01 7.49
N GLY A 535 9.17 -7.91 6.88
CA GLY A 535 9.31 -6.57 7.46
C GLY A 535 8.12 -5.94 8.16
N MET A 536 7.05 -6.70 8.42
CA MET A 536 5.91 -6.19 9.18
C MET A 536 5.13 -7.35 9.80
N ALA A 537 4.82 -7.24 11.10
CA ALA A 537 4.05 -8.20 11.85
C ALA A 537 2.54 -8.14 11.55
N GLY A 538 1.78 -9.16 11.96
CA GLY A 538 0.36 -9.32 11.65
C GLY A 538 0.08 -10.09 10.35
N GLY A 539 1.04 -10.10 9.43
CA GLY A 539 1.12 -11.05 8.31
C GLY A 539 1.68 -12.38 8.79
N GLY A 540 2.99 -12.61 8.64
CA GLY A 540 3.70 -13.79 9.13
C GLY A 540 4.37 -13.56 10.50
N MET A 541 4.20 -14.51 11.42
CA MET A 541 4.70 -14.44 12.80
C MET A 541 5.18 -15.80 13.31
N GLY A 542 6.14 -15.78 14.23
CA GLY A 542 6.66 -16.92 14.96
C GLY A 542 6.57 -16.70 16.47
N PHE A 543 6.19 -17.74 17.20
CA PHE A 543 6.10 -17.74 18.66
C PHE A 543 6.87 -18.94 19.19
N ILE A 544 7.89 -18.69 20.03
CA ILE A 544 8.75 -19.74 20.57
C ILE A 544 8.30 -20.07 21.98
N PHE A 545 7.96 -21.34 22.20
CA PHE A 545 7.53 -21.88 23.49
C PHE A 545 8.48 -22.98 23.98
N ASP A 546 8.36 -23.32 25.25
CA ASP A 546 8.85 -24.60 25.77
C ASP A 546 8.22 -25.76 24.96
N PRO A 547 9.03 -26.72 24.47
CA PRO A 547 8.52 -27.88 23.74
C PRO A 547 7.36 -28.61 24.42
N LEU A 548 7.31 -28.62 25.76
CA LEU A 548 6.27 -29.29 26.54
C LEU A 548 4.88 -28.66 26.39
N VAL A 549 4.81 -27.35 26.11
CA VAL A 549 3.53 -26.62 26.00
C VAL A 549 3.21 -26.21 24.56
N ARG A 550 4.13 -26.41 23.60
CA ARG A 550 3.98 -25.93 22.21
C ARG A 550 2.68 -26.37 21.53
N ASN A 551 2.24 -27.61 21.73
CA ASN A 551 1.03 -28.13 21.07
C ASN A 551 -0.26 -27.50 21.62
N GLU A 552 -0.38 -27.39 22.94
CA GLU A 552 -1.49 -26.68 23.61
C GLU A 552 -1.45 -25.19 23.24
N ALA A 553 -0.27 -24.57 23.28
CA ALA A 553 -0.08 -23.18 22.92
C ALA A 553 -0.48 -22.87 21.49
N SER A 554 -0.19 -23.77 20.55
CA SER A 554 -0.59 -23.64 19.15
C SER A 554 -2.12 -23.66 18.96
N GLU A 555 -2.84 -24.53 19.68
CA GLU A 555 -4.31 -24.58 19.62
C GLU A 555 -4.95 -23.35 20.24
N TRP A 556 -4.48 -22.96 21.42
CA TRP A 556 -4.94 -21.76 22.09
C TRP A 556 -4.67 -20.51 21.26
N LEU A 557 -3.47 -20.39 20.68
CA LEU A 557 -3.07 -19.21 19.90
C LEU A 557 -3.98 -19.00 18.68
N GLN A 558 -4.41 -20.08 18.02
CA GLN A 558 -5.36 -19.99 16.91
C GLN A 558 -6.67 -19.33 17.34
N THR A 559 -7.25 -19.76 18.47
CA THR A 559 -8.48 -19.17 19.01
C THR A 559 -8.26 -17.74 19.49
N ALA A 560 -7.19 -17.49 20.25
CA ALA A 560 -6.88 -16.18 20.80
C ALA A 560 -6.69 -15.12 19.70
N MET A 561 -5.99 -15.45 18.61
CA MET A 561 -5.83 -14.53 17.47
C MET A 561 -7.19 -14.15 16.85
N VAL A 562 -8.11 -15.11 16.69
CA VAL A 562 -9.46 -14.85 16.16
C VAL A 562 -10.26 -13.95 17.11
N GLU A 563 -10.19 -14.19 18.42
CA GLU A 563 -10.87 -13.37 19.43
C GLU A 563 -10.36 -11.93 19.45
N ILE A 564 -9.04 -11.74 19.47
CA ILE A 564 -8.41 -10.42 19.42
C ILE A 564 -8.74 -9.73 18.10
N LYS A 565 -8.69 -10.45 16.96
CA LYS A 565 -9.11 -9.90 15.65
C LYS A 565 -10.54 -9.39 15.71
N ARG A 566 -11.50 -10.17 16.21
CA ARG A 566 -12.91 -9.76 16.32
C ARG A 566 -13.08 -8.52 17.20
N GLY A 567 -12.26 -8.36 18.23
CA GLY A 567 -12.22 -7.14 19.04
C GLY A 567 -11.72 -5.88 18.30
N MET A 568 -11.05 -6.04 17.15
CA MET A 568 -10.41 -4.96 16.41
C MET A 568 -10.87 -4.83 14.95
N GLU A 569 -11.75 -5.70 14.47
CA GLU A 569 -12.11 -5.79 13.04
C GLU A 569 -12.83 -4.56 12.49
N ASP A 570 -13.47 -3.79 13.37
CA ASP A 570 -14.07 -2.50 13.04
C ASP A 570 -13.03 -1.38 12.82
N ALA A 571 -11.80 -1.56 13.32
CA ALA A 571 -10.75 -0.54 13.36
C ALA A 571 -9.52 -0.88 12.49
N VAL A 572 -9.20 -2.16 12.35
CA VAL A 572 -8.00 -2.67 11.69
C VAL A 572 -8.40 -3.57 10.52
N PRO A 573 -7.83 -3.36 9.31
CA PRO A 573 -8.18 -4.16 8.15
C PRO A 573 -7.59 -5.58 8.24
N PHE A 574 -8.45 -6.59 8.20
CA PHE A 574 -8.07 -7.99 8.06
C PHE A 574 -8.51 -8.55 6.69
N ALA A 575 -7.63 -9.32 6.06
CA ALA A 575 -7.91 -9.99 4.79
C ALA A 575 -8.66 -11.31 5.02
N MET A 576 -8.34 -12.00 6.10
CA MET A 576 -8.90 -13.31 6.45
C MET A 576 -8.82 -13.57 7.96
N ASP A 577 -9.39 -14.69 8.41
CA ASP A 577 -9.14 -15.17 9.76
C ASP A 577 -7.70 -15.66 9.93
N PRO A 578 -7.08 -15.49 11.11
CA PRO A 578 -5.74 -15.96 11.40
C PRO A 578 -5.62 -17.48 11.24
N VAL A 579 -4.44 -17.95 10.83
CA VAL A 579 -4.15 -19.39 10.70
C VAL A 579 -2.85 -19.74 11.40
N VAL A 580 -2.76 -20.98 11.87
CA VAL A 580 -1.53 -21.54 12.44
C VAL A 580 -1.01 -22.61 11.48
N TYR A 581 0.30 -22.66 11.31
CA TYR A 581 0.98 -23.60 10.43
C TYR A 581 1.71 -24.66 11.24
N ASP A 582 1.60 -25.89 10.75
CA ASP A 582 2.62 -26.91 10.97
C ASP A 582 3.69 -26.78 9.89
N PHE A 583 4.95 -26.98 10.25
CA PHE A 583 6.06 -26.81 9.33
C PHE A 583 7.15 -27.85 9.59
N SER A 584 7.98 -28.08 8.58
CA SER A 584 9.24 -28.81 8.75
C SER A 584 10.39 -28.15 7.98
N ILE A 585 11.62 -28.34 8.44
CA ILE A 585 12.80 -27.81 7.74
C ILE A 585 13.05 -28.66 6.49
N ASN A 586 13.09 -28.00 5.34
CA ASN A 586 13.32 -28.62 4.05
C ASN A 586 14.82 -28.64 3.71
N ASP A 587 15.41 -29.82 3.61
CA ASP A 587 16.83 -30.01 3.29
C ASP A 587 17.11 -30.16 1.77
N ASN A 588 16.11 -29.89 0.92
CA ASN A 588 16.23 -29.97 -0.55
C ASN A 588 16.24 -28.59 -1.24
N GLY A 589 15.51 -27.60 -0.71
CA GLY A 589 15.25 -26.34 -1.38
C GLY A 589 14.26 -26.53 -2.54
N THR A 590 14.73 -26.29 -3.77
CA THR A 590 14.01 -26.66 -5.00
C THR A 590 14.44 -28.05 -5.48
N PHE A 591 13.47 -28.88 -5.88
CA PHE A 591 13.71 -30.27 -6.24
C PHE A 591 12.82 -30.70 -7.42
N ALA A 592 13.43 -31.34 -8.42
CA ALA A 592 12.73 -31.78 -9.62
C ALA A 592 12.63 -33.30 -9.76
N GLU A 593 11.51 -33.76 -10.31
CA GLU A 593 11.24 -35.16 -10.66
C GLU A 593 10.64 -35.26 -12.06
N LEU A 594 11.01 -36.30 -12.81
CA LEU A 594 10.40 -36.62 -14.10
C LEU A 594 9.34 -37.71 -13.90
N ARG A 595 8.06 -37.35 -14.08
CA ARG A 595 6.91 -38.22 -13.87
C ARG A 595 6.52 -38.93 -15.18
N GLN A 596 6.75 -40.24 -15.24
CA GLN A 596 6.43 -41.10 -16.39
C GLN A 596 4.96 -41.57 -16.42
N ASP A 597 4.27 -41.50 -15.28
CA ASP A 597 2.82 -41.70 -15.15
C ASP A 597 1.99 -40.51 -15.68
N CYS A 598 2.69 -39.45 -16.12
CA CYS A 598 2.16 -38.20 -16.65
C CYS A 598 1.07 -37.58 -15.76
N GLU A 599 1.16 -37.75 -14.43
CA GLU A 599 0.21 -37.18 -13.50
C GLU A 599 0.43 -35.66 -13.37
N LEU A 600 -0.64 -34.90 -13.53
CA LEU A 600 -0.64 -33.45 -13.36
C LEU A 600 -0.98 -33.06 -11.91
N PRO A 601 -0.63 -31.84 -11.48
CA PRO A 601 -0.88 -31.41 -10.11
C PRO A 601 -2.35 -31.53 -9.72
N ARG A 602 -2.59 -31.85 -8.44
CA ARG A 602 -3.94 -32.00 -7.89
C ARG A 602 -4.78 -30.75 -8.17
N GLY A 603 -6.01 -30.95 -8.66
CA GLY A 603 -6.96 -29.89 -8.99
C GLY A 603 -6.99 -29.52 -10.48
N TYR A 604 -5.94 -29.85 -11.24
CA TYR A 604 -5.84 -29.54 -12.67
C TYR A 604 -7.07 -30.00 -13.47
N HIS A 605 -7.44 -31.28 -13.36
CA HIS A 605 -8.56 -31.82 -14.13
C HIS A 605 -9.92 -31.23 -13.71
N ALA A 606 -10.10 -30.85 -12.44
CA ALA A 606 -11.33 -30.20 -11.98
C ALA A 606 -11.53 -28.82 -12.63
N GLN A 607 -10.43 -28.14 -12.96
CA GLN A 607 -10.44 -26.84 -13.61
C GLN A 607 -10.64 -26.93 -15.14
N ILE A 608 -10.00 -27.89 -15.81
CA ILE A 608 -9.93 -27.88 -17.28
C ILE A 608 -11.02 -28.73 -17.96
N VAL A 609 -11.38 -29.86 -17.37
CA VAL A 609 -12.35 -30.81 -17.96
C VAL A 609 -13.70 -30.18 -18.30
N PRO A 610 -14.30 -29.28 -17.49
CA PRO A 610 -15.58 -28.64 -17.84
C PRO A 610 -15.57 -28.00 -19.23
N ASP A 611 -14.45 -27.41 -19.65
CA ASP A 611 -14.36 -26.73 -20.95
C ASP A 611 -14.07 -27.68 -22.10
N TRP A 612 -13.33 -28.76 -21.84
CA TRP A 612 -13.22 -29.85 -22.81
C TRP A 612 -14.59 -30.46 -23.12
N LEU A 613 -15.42 -30.64 -22.10
CA LEU A 613 -16.79 -31.13 -22.26
C LEU A 613 -17.67 -30.13 -23.02
N ARG A 614 -17.54 -28.82 -22.77
CA ARG A 614 -18.28 -27.76 -23.50
C ARG A 614 -17.86 -27.64 -24.98
N LYS A 615 -16.56 -27.76 -25.29
CA LYS A 615 -16.03 -27.73 -26.67
C LYS A 615 -16.49 -28.95 -27.49
N GLY A 616 -16.66 -30.10 -26.83
CA GLY A 616 -17.07 -31.35 -27.46
C GLY A 616 -15.89 -32.14 -28.05
N LEU A 617 -16.00 -33.48 -27.99
CA LEU A 617 -14.90 -34.42 -28.27
C LEU A 617 -14.22 -34.22 -29.64
N HIS A 618 -14.97 -33.85 -30.68
CA HIS A 618 -14.47 -33.71 -32.05
C HIS A 618 -13.50 -32.52 -32.22
N GLN A 619 -13.55 -31.52 -31.32
CA GLN A 619 -12.68 -30.33 -31.36
C GLN A 619 -11.42 -30.50 -30.49
N LEU A 620 -11.31 -31.59 -29.73
CA LEU A 620 -10.16 -31.85 -28.86
C LEU A 620 -9.01 -32.51 -29.63
N SER A 621 -7.77 -32.18 -29.28
CA SER A 621 -6.56 -32.84 -29.81
C SER A 621 -6.51 -34.33 -29.44
N PRO A 622 -5.78 -35.17 -30.21
CA PRO A 622 -5.59 -36.58 -29.86
C PRO A 622 -5.08 -36.80 -28.43
N MET A 623 -4.12 -35.98 -27.97
CA MET A 623 -3.61 -36.06 -26.59
C MET A 623 -4.69 -35.73 -25.57
N THR A 624 -5.45 -34.64 -25.80
CA THR A 624 -6.51 -34.20 -24.90
C THR A 624 -7.64 -35.21 -24.77
N ARG A 625 -8.00 -35.90 -25.86
CA ARG A 625 -9.02 -36.97 -25.84
C ARG A 625 -8.58 -38.14 -24.96
N ARG A 626 -7.33 -38.62 -25.11
CA ARG A 626 -6.77 -39.69 -24.27
C ARG A 626 -6.76 -39.31 -22.80
N GLU A 627 -6.41 -38.05 -22.51
CA GLU A 627 -6.44 -37.52 -21.14
C GLU A 627 -7.86 -37.50 -20.57
N LEU A 628 -8.84 -37.03 -21.34
CA LEU A 628 -10.25 -37.02 -20.93
C LEU A 628 -10.79 -38.45 -20.70
N GLU A 629 -10.38 -39.44 -21.51
CA GLU A 629 -10.70 -40.85 -21.30
C GLU A 629 -10.14 -41.38 -19.97
N ARG A 630 -8.87 -41.05 -19.65
CA ARG A 630 -8.23 -41.41 -18.36
C ARG A 630 -8.97 -40.79 -17.18
N VAL A 631 -9.36 -39.51 -17.27
CA VAL A 631 -10.16 -38.84 -16.24
C VAL A 631 -11.51 -39.54 -16.09
N GLY A 632 -12.18 -39.87 -17.19
CA GLY A 632 -13.43 -40.62 -17.20
C GLY A 632 -13.31 -41.98 -16.51
N ASN A 633 -12.23 -42.73 -16.76
CA ASN A 633 -11.94 -43.98 -16.09
C ASN A 633 -11.71 -43.78 -14.58
N THR A 634 -10.97 -42.74 -14.20
CA THR A 634 -10.69 -42.39 -12.79
C THR A 634 -11.98 -42.06 -12.05
N CYS A 635 -12.85 -41.23 -12.62
CA CYS A 635 -14.15 -40.85 -12.04
C CYS A 635 -15.11 -42.04 -11.81
N ARG A 636 -14.90 -43.18 -12.49
CA ARG A 636 -15.69 -44.42 -12.28
C ARG A 636 -15.16 -45.28 -11.14
N THR A 637 -14.02 -44.94 -10.55
CA THR A 637 -13.47 -45.62 -9.38
C THR A 637 -13.93 -44.95 -8.08
N ALA A 638 -13.90 -45.70 -6.97
CA ALA A 638 -14.20 -45.14 -5.64
C ALA A 638 -13.27 -43.98 -5.27
N GLN A 639 -12.00 -44.02 -5.71
CA GLN A 639 -11.00 -42.98 -5.47
C GLN A 639 -11.27 -41.68 -6.28
N GLY A 640 -11.98 -41.77 -7.40
CA GLY A 640 -12.31 -40.63 -8.26
C GLY A 640 -13.63 -39.92 -7.96
N LEU A 641 -14.44 -40.42 -7.01
CA LEU A 641 -15.72 -39.81 -6.62
C LEU A 641 -15.62 -38.33 -6.21
N PRO A 642 -14.58 -37.87 -5.48
CA PRO A 642 -14.42 -36.44 -5.16
C PRO A 642 -14.24 -35.58 -6.41
N LEU A 643 -13.48 -36.05 -7.40
CA LEU A 643 -13.28 -35.36 -8.67
C LEU A 643 -14.60 -35.30 -9.46
N ALA A 644 -15.34 -36.41 -9.54
CA ALA A 644 -16.64 -36.46 -10.21
C ALA A 644 -17.66 -35.48 -9.59
N SER A 645 -17.73 -35.42 -8.25
CA SER A 645 -18.60 -34.49 -7.53
C SER A 645 -18.23 -33.03 -7.82
N SER A 646 -16.93 -32.71 -7.80
CA SER A 646 -16.44 -31.37 -8.12
C SER A 646 -16.76 -30.95 -9.56
N LEU A 647 -16.72 -31.87 -10.52
CA LEU A 647 -17.07 -31.58 -11.92
C LEU A 647 -18.58 -31.29 -12.08
N ILE A 648 -19.45 -32.07 -11.42
CA ILE A 648 -20.91 -31.86 -11.47
C ILE A 648 -21.29 -30.49 -10.91
N GLN A 649 -20.70 -30.10 -9.77
CA GLN A 649 -20.98 -28.79 -9.15
C GLN A 649 -20.59 -27.62 -10.06
N ARG A 650 -19.49 -27.73 -10.82
CA ARG A 650 -19.04 -26.68 -11.77
C ARG A 650 -19.86 -26.63 -13.07
N LEU A 651 -20.62 -27.68 -13.39
CA LEU A 651 -21.41 -27.78 -14.62
C LEU A 651 -22.87 -27.30 -14.45
N LEU A 652 -23.39 -27.23 -13.21
CA LEU A 652 -24.78 -26.87 -12.91
C LEU A 652 -24.90 -25.42 -12.37
N PRO A 653 -25.93 -24.63 -12.77
CA PRO A 653 -26.11 -23.26 -12.30
C PRO A 653 -26.57 -23.18 -10.82
N ALA A 654 -26.08 -22.18 -10.08
CA ALA A 654 -26.47 -21.89 -8.69
C ALA A 654 -27.50 -20.73 -8.63
N THR A 655 -28.67 -20.95 -8.03
CA THR A 655 -29.82 -20.03 -8.13
C THR A 655 -30.32 -19.43 -6.81
N SER A 656 -29.76 -19.79 -5.65
CA SER A 656 -30.36 -19.46 -4.33
C SER A 656 -29.63 -18.39 -3.50
N ALA A 657 -28.39 -18.02 -3.84
CA ALA A 657 -27.60 -17.05 -3.07
C ALA A 657 -27.89 -15.59 -3.46
N GLU A 658 -28.05 -15.31 -4.75
CA GLU A 658 -28.24 -13.96 -5.31
C GLU A 658 -29.55 -13.32 -4.83
N ALA A 659 -30.65 -14.08 -4.77
CA ALA A 659 -31.95 -13.60 -4.32
C ALA A 659 -31.95 -13.13 -2.84
N ARG A 660 -31.15 -13.77 -1.97
CA ARG A 660 -31.02 -13.37 -0.55
C ARG A 660 -30.17 -12.11 -0.38
N GLN A 661 -29.26 -11.84 -1.31
CA GLN A 661 -28.36 -10.69 -1.26
C GLN A 661 -29.07 -9.39 -1.66
N SER A 662 -29.94 -9.45 -2.67
CA SER A 662 -30.73 -8.29 -3.12
C SER A 662 -31.69 -7.78 -2.05
N ALA A 663 -32.43 -8.68 -1.38
CA ALA A 663 -33.35 -8.30 -0.29
C ALA A 663 -32.63 -7.55 0.85
N ARG A 664 -31.39 -7.92 1.14
CA ARG A 664 -30.57 -7.27 2.19
C ARG A 664 -30.06 -5.88 1.79
N LEU A 665 -29.88 -5.60 0.50
CA LEU A 665 -29.41 -4.30 0.02
C LEU A 665 -30.52 -3.25 0.09
N GLU A 666 -31.75 -3.61 -0.30
CA GLU A 666 -32.92 -2.72 -0.26
C GLU A 666 -33.22 -2.24 1.17
N ASP A 667 -33.15 -3.14 2.15
CA ASP A 667 -33.30 -2.80 3.57
C ASP A 667 -32.24 -1.79 4.02
N LEU A 668 -30.97 -1.99 3.64
CA LEU A 668 -29.88 -1.07 3.99
C LEU A 668 -30.06 0.32 3.35
N LEU A 669 -30.55 0.40 2.12
CA LEU A 669 -30.83 1.67 1.45
C LEU A 669 -31.91 2.46 2.21
N ARG A 670 -33.04 1.79 2.54
CA ARG A 670 -34.14 2.40 3.30
C ARG A 670 -33.69 2.88 4.68
N ASP A 671 -32.97 2.04 5.42
CA ASP A 671 -32.59 2.32 6.81
C ASP A 671 -31.52 3.43 6.95
N ASN A 672 -30.86 3.81 5.86
CA ASN A 672 -29.80 4.84 5.85
C ASN A 672 -30.16 6.09 5.03
N GLY A 673 -31.44 6.27 4.72
CA GLY A 673 -31.95 7.52 4.11
C GLY A 673 -31.59 7.68 2.63
N PHE A 674 -31.61 6.58 1.86
CA PHE A 674 -31.48 6.64 0.41
C PHE A 674 -32.66 7.38 -0.23
N ASP A 675 -32.37 8.26 -1.18
CA ASP A 675 -33.36 8.98 -1.96
C ASP A 675 -33.38 8.42 -3.40
N SER A 676 -34.34 7.53 -3.67
CA SER A 676 -34.47 6.87 -4.97
C SER A 676 -34.78 7.86 -6.10
N THR A 677 -35.55 8.91 -5.82
CA THR A 677 -35.90 9.91 -6.84
C THR A 677 -34.68 10.73 -7.22
N ALA A 678 -33.88 11.16 -6.24
CA ALA A 678 -32.62 11.83 -6.52
C ALA A 678 -31.63 10.91 -7.25
N HIS A 679 -31.55 9.63 -6.89
CA HIS A 679 -30.68 8.66 -7.55
C HIS A 679 -31.01 8.46 -9.03
N GLU A 680 -32.29 8.28 -9.37
CA GLU A 680 -32.71 8.16 -10.78
C GLU A 680 -32.44 9.44 -11.58
N GLN A 681 -32.68 10.62 -10.98
CA GLN A 681 -32.34 11.89 -11.63
C GLN A 681 -30.84 12.01 -11.91
N LEU A 682 -29.99 11.64 -10.95
CA LEU A 682 -28.53 11.63 -11.10
C LEU A 682 -28.09 10.63 -12.19
N ARG A 683 -28.72 9.46 -12.25
CA ARG A 683 -28.47 8.46 -13.30
C ARG A 683 -28.81 9.01 -14.68
N ASP A 684 -29.97 9.64 -14.83
CA ASP A 684 -30.38 10.25 -16.09
C ASP A 684 -29.45 11.39 -16.51
N ASP A 685 -29.02 12.23 -15.56
CA ASP A 685 -28.07 13.31 -15.80
C ASP A 685 -26.68 12.79 -16.21
N LEU A 686 -26.21 11.69 -15.60
CA LEU A 686 -24.97 11.00 -15.98
C LEU A 686 -25.05 10.45 -17.42
N ARG A 687 -26.14 9.72 -17.72
CA ARG A 687 -26.39 9.14 -19.05
C ARG A 687 -26.50 10.21 -20.13
N SER A 688 -27.19 11.31 -19.85
CA SER A 688 -27.34 12.42 -20.80
C SER A 688 -26.10 13.31 -20.91
N GLY A 689 -25.09 13.12 -20.04
CA GLY A 689 -23.89 13.95 -19.99
C GLY A 689 -24.07 15.34 -19.39
N ARG A 690 -25.14 15.57 -18.63
CA ARG A 690 -25.32 16.78 -17.80
C ARG A 690 -24.42 16.73 -16.56
N LEU A 691 -24.20 15.53 -16.03
CA LEU A 691 -23.22 15.24 -15.00
C LEU A 691 -22.15 14.27 -15.53
N GLY A 692 -20.97 14.35 -14.94
CA GLY A 692 -19.82 13.54 -15.32
C GLY A 692 -18.53 14.14 -14.75
N MET A 693 -17.43 13.39 -14.86
CA MET A 693 -16.13 13.82 -14.35
C MET A 693 -15.65 15.13 -14.99
N ALA A 694 -15.86 15.30 -16.30
CA ALA A 694 -15.52 16.53 -17.01
C ALA A 694 -16.42 17.71 -16.59
N GLN A 695 -17.70 17.45 -16.31
CA GLN A 695 -18.70 18.44 -15.91
C GLN A 695 -18.52 18.92 -14.45
N ASN A 696 -17.68 18.26 -13.65
CA ASN A 696 -17.30 18.78 -12.34
C ASN A 696 -16.57 20.12 -12.43
N ARG A 697 -15.82 20.34 -13.52
CA ARG A 697 -14.98 21.52 -13.70
C ARG A 697 -15.83 22.77 -13.92
N LEU A 698 -15.41 23.87 -13.31
CA LEU A 698 -15.92 25.19 -13.65
C LEU A 698 -15.68 25.50 -15.13
N HIS A 699 -16.50 26.39 -15.69
CA HIS A 699 -16.40 26.77 -17.10
C HIS A 699 -14.99 27.30 -17.44
N GLN A 700 -14.45 26.96 -18.62
CA GLN A 700 -13.09 27.34 -19.02
C GLN A 700 -12.84 28.86 -19.11
N SER A 701 -13.91 29.66 -19.18
CA SER A 701 -13.83 31.12 -19.15
C SER A 701 -13.71 31.70 -17.74
N ALA A 702 -13.89 30.89 -16.69
CA ALA A 702 -13.75 31.34 -15.32
C ALA A 702 -12.30 31.76 -15.05
N VAL A 703 -12.11 32.95 -14.50
CA VAL A 703 -10.78 33.46 -14.16
C VAL A 703 -10.44 33.00 -12.75
N ILE A 704 -9.45 32.13 -12.65
CA ILE A 704 -8.87 31.69 -11.38
C ILE A 704 -7.63 32.53 -11.08
N ALA A 705 -7.64 33.23 -9.96
CA ALA A 705 -6.50 34.00 -9.47
C ALA A 705 -6.23 33.69 -8.00
N ASP A 706 -4.99 33.92 -7.56
CA ASP A 706 -4.64 33.85 -6.15
C ASP A 706 -5.32 34.97 -5.34
N VAL A 707 -5.36 34.78 -4.03
CA VAL A 707 -5.88 35.80 -3.10
C VAL A 707 -4.94 37.01 -2.99
N ARG A 708 -5.48 38.15 -2.60
CA ARG A 708 -4.77 39.41 -2.39
C ARG A 708 -4.40 39.58 -0.91
N PRO A 709 -3.39 40.42 -0.61
CA PRO A 709 -3.14 40.85 0.76
C PRO A 709 -4.42 41.39 1.42
N GLY A 710 -4.75 40.88 2.60
CA GLY A 710 -5.97 41.24 3.35
C GLY A 710 -7.18 40.32 3.16
N ASP A 711 -7.18 39.44 2.14
CA ASP A 711 -8.26 38.44 1.99
C ASP A 711 -8.17 37.30 3.02
N VAL A 712 -6.97 37.05 3.54
CA VAL A 712 -6.68 36.02 4.54
C VAL A 712 -6.21 36.72 5.81
N ILE A 713 -6.84 36.38 6.94
CA ILE A 713 -6.47 36.84 8.27
C ILE A 713 -5.29 35.99 8.73
N GLU A 714 -4.18 36.63 9.07
CA GLU A 714 -2.98 35.94 9.56
C GLU A 714 -3.21 35.40 10.98
N ALA A 715 -3.18 34.08 11.14
CA ALA A 715 -3.34 33.38 12.42
C ALA A 715 -2.16 32.47 12.76
N ARG A 716 -1.05 32.50 11.98
CA ARG A 716 0.20 31.80 12.31
C ARG A 716 1.07 32.55 13.32
N ARG A 717 0.90 33.87 13.42
CA ARG A 717 1.77 34.81 14.14
C ARG A 717 0.92 35.78 14.95
N ASP A 718 1.57 36.60 15.80
CA ASP A 718 1.03 37.68 16.66
C ASP A 718 -0.48 37.97 16.53
N ILE A 719 -1.31 37.03 16.99
CA ILE A 719 -2.76 37.21 17.04
C ILE A 719 -3.02 38.32 18.06
N PRO A 720 -3.80 39.37 17.72
CA PRO A 720 -4.07 40.45 18.65
C PRO A 720 -4.56 39.92 20.00
N GLN A 721 -3.94 40.37 21.10
CA GLN A 721 -4.30 39.90 22.44
C GLN A 721 -5.79 40.10 22.75
N SER A 722 -6.41 41.13 22.18
CA SER A 722 -7.85 41.38 22.27
C SER A 722 -8.68 40.25 21.64
N ALA A 723 -8.26 39.68 20.51
CA ALA A 723 -8.91 38.53 19.88
C ALA A 723 -8.75 37.30 20.77
N VAL A 724 -7.53 37.00 21.21
CA VAL A 724 -7.23 35.87 22.10
C VAL A 724 -8.09 35.92 23.36
N GLU A 725 -8.22 37.09 23.99
CA GLU A 725 -9.02 37.25 25.20
C GLU A 725 -10.52 37.03 24.95
N ILE A 726 -11.05 37.53 23.83
CA ILE A 726 -12.46 37.29 23.44
C ILE A 726 -12.72 35.79 23.25
N GLY A 727 -11.85 35.09 22.52
CA GLY A 727 -12.01 33.65 22.32
C GLY A 727 -11.83 32.86 23.62
N ARG A 728 -10.86 33.23 24.47
CA ARG A 728 -10.66 32.62 25.79
C ARG A 728 -11.90 32.75 26.67
N GLN A 729 -12.53 33.92 26.68
CA GLN A 729 -13.75 34.15 27.44
C GLN A 729 -14.94 33.34 26.89
N ALA A 730 -15.08 33.24 25.57
CA ALA A 730 -16.12 32.41 24.95
C ALA A 730 -15.95 30.92 25.31
N LEU A 731 -14.72 30.41 25.29
CA LEU A 731 -14.40 29.05 25.71
C LEU A 731 -14.69 28.83 27.20
N ALA A 732 -14.28 29.76 28.07
CA ALA A 732 -14.55 29.69 29.51
C ALA A 732 -16.04 29.76 29.86
N ARG A 733 -16.88 30.39 29.02
CA ARG A 733 -18.35 30.40 29.16
C ARG A 733 -19.03 29.16 28.57
N GLY A 734 -18.29 28.24 27.96
CA GLY A 734 -18.84 27.05 27.31
C GLY A 734 -19.65 27.37 26.05
N GLU A 735 -19.32 28.45 25.35
CA GLU A 735 -20.04 28.90 24.15
C GLU A 735 -19.63 28.16 22.87
N ALA A 736 -18.59 27.30 22.93
CA ALA A 736 -18.06 26.57 21.78
C ALA A 736 -18.12 25.04 21.96
N ALA A 737 -18.40 24.33 20.88
CA ALA A 737 -18.39 22.87 20.80
C ALA A 737 -17.58 22.38 19.59
N VAL A 738 -17.17 21.11 19.62
CA VAL A 738 -16.38 20.46 18.57
C VAL A 738 -17.25 19.52 17.75
N VAL A 739 -17.11 19.58 16.41
CA VAL A 739 -17.71 18.62 15.47
C VAL A 739 -16.61 17.95 14.66
N THR A 740 -16.36 16.67 14.90
CA THR A 740 -15.35 15.88 14.16
C THR A 740 -16.03 15.05 13.07
N LEU A 741 -15.61 15.26 11.82
CA LEU A 741 -16.13 14.54 10.67
C LEU A 741 -15.54 13.13 10.56
N ALA A 742 -16.36 12.10 10.80
CA ALA A 742 -15.95 10.69 10.76
C ALA A 742 -16.96 9.75 10.06
N ALA A 743 -17.88 10.29 9.24
CA ALA A 743 -18.80 9.48 8.45
C ALA A 743 -18.13 8.77 7.26
N GLY A 744 -16.99 9.30 6.79
CA GLY A 744 -16.25 8.76 5.64
C GLY A 744 -15.59 7.41 5.91
N VAL A 745 -15.52 6.57 4.86
CA VAL A 745 -14.93 5.22 4.91
C VAL A 745 -13.38 5.25 5.01
N GLY A 746 -12.76 6.39 4.69
CA GLY A 746 -11.30 6.56 4.73
C GLY A 746 -10.57 5.61 3.79
N SER A 747 -11.09 5.38 2.58
CA SER A 747 -10.67 4.32 1.65
C SER A 747 -9.17 4.31 1.32
N ARG A 748 -8.49 5.46 1.27
CA ARG A 748 -7.02 5.52 1.10
C ARG A 748 -6.27 4.92 2.30
N TRP A 749 -6.70 5.25 3.51
CA TRP A 749 -6.10 4.75 4.75
C TRP A 749 -6.36 3.26 4.94
N THR A 750 -7.59 2.84 4.69
CA THR A 750 -8.06 1.47 4.93
C THR A 750 -7.90 0.57 3.72
N GLN A 751 -7.38 1.10 2.60
CA GLN A 751 -7.31 0.43 1.29
C GLN A 751 -8.64 -0.22 0.88
N GLY A 752 -9.75 0.46 1.15
CA GLY A 752 -11.10 0.00 0.83
C GLY A 752 -11.62 -1.16 1.69
N ALA A 753 -10.97 -1.50 2.80
CA ALA A 753 -11.34 -2.65 3.64
C ALA A 753 -12.66 -2.50 4.42
N GLY A 754 -13.34 -1.34 4.32
CA GLY A 754 -14.63 -1.11 4.99
C GLY A 754 -14.56 -0.94 6.52
N VAL A 755 -13.38 -0.69 7.07
CA VAL A 755 -13.17 -0.41 8.51
C VAL A 755 -13.24 1.09 8.81
N VAL A 756 -13.39 1.45 10.08
CA VAL A 756 -13.56 2.84 10.53
C VAL A 756 -12.20 3.49 10.77
N LYS A 757 -11.80 4.41 9.88
CA LYS A 757 -10.54 5.17 10.00
C LYS A 757 -10.39 5.83 11.37
N ALA A 758 -11.47 6.41 11.91
CA ALA A 758 -11.45 7.09 13.21
C ALA A 758 -10.95 6.22 14.37
N LEU A 759 -11.20 4.91 14.31
CA LEU A 759 -10.87 3.94 15.36
C LEU A 759 -9.52 3.24 15.13
N ASN A 760 -8.88 3.45 13.97
CA ASN A 760 -7.65 2.77 13.60
C ASN A 760 -6.49 3.16 14.54
N PRO A 761 -5.88 2.22 15.29
CA PRO A 761 -4.75 2.52 16.17
C PRO A 761 -3.45 2.61 15.36
N PHE A 762 -3.06 3.81 14.94
CA PHE A 762 -2.02 4.02 13.92
C PHE A 762 -0.68 4.53 14.44
N CYS A 763 -0.63 5.10 15.64
CA CYS A 763 0.61 5.61 16.23
C CYS A 763 0.64 5.36 17.74
N ARG A 764 1.85 5.42 18.33
CA ARG A 764 2.03 5.41 19.79
C ARG A 764 2.20 6.84 20.29
N MET A 765 1.38 7.24 21.25
CA MET A 765 1.47 8.53 21.97
C MET A 765 1.11 8.31 23.44
N GLY A 766 1.87 8.92 24.35
CA GLY A 766 1.79 8.63 25.78
C GLY A 766 2.00 7.13 26.10
N GLY A 767 2.91 6.46 25.39
CA GLY A 767 3.27 5.06 25.60
C GLY A 767 2.30 4.00 25.07
N ARG A 768 1.10 4.39 24.62
CA ARG A 768 0.04 3.48 24.13
C ARG A 768 -0.29 3.74 22.66
N TRP A 769 -0.82 2.71 21.99
CA TRP A 769 -1.42 2.88 20.66
C TRP A 769 -2.66 3.76 20.75
N ARG A 770 -2.75 4.77 19.88
CA ARG A 770 -3.84 5.73 19.82
C ARG A 770 -4.51 5.71 18.45
N SER A 771 -5.83 5.78 18.47
CA SER A 771 -6.65 6.06 17.30
C SER A 771 -6.77 7.56 17.04
N PHE A 772 -7.30 7.93 15.87
CA PHE A 772 -7.61 9.33 15.58
C PHE A 772 -8.61 9.89 16.60
N LEU A 773 -9.64 9.10 16.95
CA LEU A 773 -10.65 9.48 17.93
C LEU A 773 -10.04 9.71 19.32
N ASP A 774 -9.12 8.84 19.76
CA ASP A 774 -8.43 9.00 21.05
C ASP A 774 -7.68 10.34 21.15
N ILE A 775 -7.02 10.74 20.07
CA ILE A 775 -6.25 11.99 19.99
C ILE A 775 -7.18 13.20 20.07
N HIS A 776 -8.27 13.21 19.30
CA HIS A 776 -9.24 14.32 19.36
C HIS A 776 -9.92 14.41 20.72
N TRP A 777 -10.27 13.29 21.33
CA TRP A 777 -10.83 13.28 22.68
C TRP A 777 -9.82 13.76 23.74
N ALA A 778 -8.54 13.41 23.61
CA ALA A 778 -7.48 13.93 24.47
C ALA A 778 -7.32 15.45 24.39
N LYS A 779 -7.54 16.05 23.21
CA LYS A 779 -7.55 17.51 23.04
C LYS A 779 -8.77 18.17 23.70
N THR A 780 -9.95 17.56 23.60
CA THR A 780 -11.15 18.05 24.31
C THR A 780 -10.94 18.02 25.82
N ARG A 781 -10.33 16.96 26.36
CA ARG A 781 -9.95 16.88 27.78
C ARG A 781 -8.92 17.93 28.20
N ARG A 782 -8.00 18.28 27.28
CA ARG A 782 -7.06 19.38 27.51
C ARG A 782 -7.78 20.72 27.61
N ALA A 783 -8.65 21.03 26.65
CA ALA A 783 -9.45 22.25 26.65
C ALA A 783 -10.33 22.37 27.92
N ALA A 784 -10.94 21.27 28.36
CA ALA A 784 -11.71 21.23 29.61
C ALA A 784 -10.87 21.66 30.83
N ALA A 785 -9.62 21.20 30.90
CA ALA A 785 -8.71 21.58 31.97
C ALA A 785 -8.24 23.03 31.86
N ASP A 786 -7.95 23.51 30.66
CA ASP A 786 -7.40 24.84 30.43
C ASP A 786 -8.45 25.96 30.62
N PHE A 787 -9.72 25.69 30.32
CA PHE A 787 -10.80 26.68 30.40
C PHE A 787 -11.82 26.45 31.53
N GLY A 788 -11.71 25.34 32.27
CA GLY A 788 -12.59 25.02 33.40
C GLY A 788 -13.99 24.55 33.02
N VAL A 789 -14.30 24.43 31.73
CA VAL A 789 -15.59 23.93 31.21
C VAL A 789 -15.31 22.88 30.14
N SER A 790 -15.90 21.69 30.29
CA SER A 790 -15.81 20.65 29.28
C SER A 790 -16.61 21.03 28.03
N PRO A 791 -15.97 21.16 26.85
CA PRO A 791 -16.69 21.40 25.60
C PRO A 791 -17.54 20.19 25.23
N LEU A 792 -18.71 20.43 24.61
CA LEU A 792 -19.44 19.36 23.94
C LEU A 792 -18.63 18.90 22.72
N HIS A 793 -18.58 17.60 22.48
CA HIS A 793 -17.85 17.02 21.35
C HIS A 793 -18.73 16.02 20.61
N VAL A 794 -19.07 16.33 19.37
CA VAL A 794 -19.82 15.45 18.48
C VAL A 794 -18.90 14.85 17.43
N VAL A 795 -19.02 13.55 17.23
CA VAL A 795 -18.40 12.80 16.13
C VAL A 795 -19.50 12.37 15.19
N THR A 796 -19.43 12.77 13.93
CA THR A 796 -20.41 12.36 12.91
C THR A 796 -20.11 10.95 12.42
N SER A 797 -21.14 10.21 12.04
CA SER A 797 -21.02 8.84 11.55
C SER A 797 -21.84 8.60 10.28
N GLY A 798 -21.52 7.54 9.56
CA GLY A 798 -22.22 7.08 8.36
C GLY A 798 -22.72 5.64 8.51
N TYR A 799 -23.31 5.10 7.44
CA TYR A 799 -23.89 3.74 7.41
C TYR A 799 -22.90 2.63 7.81
N LEU A 800 -21.60 2.80 7.53
CA LEU A 800 -20.53 1.87 7.94
C LEU A 800 -19.93 2.19 9.32
N THR A 801 -19.95 3.46 9.75
CA THR A 801 -19.16 3.91 10.90
C THR A 801 -19.99 4.10 12.18
N ASP A 802 -21.33 4.20 12.09
CA ASP A 802 -22.18 4.54 13.25
C ASP A 802 -22.11 3.52 14.39
N ARG A 803 -22.36 2.23 14.11
CA ARG A 803 -22.34 1.19 15.14
C ARG A 803 -20.97 1.09 15.83
N PRO A 804 -19.84 0.98 15.09
CA PRO A 804 -18.52 0.94 15.73
C PRO A 804 -18.19 2.19 16.54
N LEU A 805 -18.48 3.39 16.01
CA LEU A 805 -18.24 4.64 16.73
C LEU A 805 -19.06 4.72 18.02
N ARG A 806 -20.34 4.34 18.01
CA ARG A 806 -21.16 4.30 19.23
C ARG A 806 -20.65 3.32 20.27
N HIS A 807 -20.10 2.19 19.84
CA HIS A 807 -19.47 1.25 20.77
C HIS A 807 -18.20 1.86 21.38
N ALA A 808 -17.30 2.41 20.56
CA ALA A 808 -16.07 3.03 21.01
C ALA A 808 -16.31 4.23 21.94
N VAL A 809 -17.22 5.14 21.59
CA VAL A 809 -17.54 6.33 22.38
C VAL A 809 -18.07 5.97 23.77
N ARG A 810 -18.95 4.96 23.89
CA ARG A 810 -19.44 4.48 25.20
C ARG A 810 -18.32 3.97 26.11
N ASN A 811 -17.23 3.45 25.53
CA ASN A 811 -16.09 2.96 26.30
C ASN A 811 -15.08 4.09 26.62
N LEU A 812 -14.98 5.11 25.75
CA LEU A 812 -14.04 6.23 25.89
C LEU A 812 -14.52 7.32 26.84
N ASP A 813 -15.83 7.55 26.92
CA ASP A 813 -16.42 8.59 27.75
C ASP A 813 -17.69 8.10 28.45
N THR A 814 -17.57 7.84 29.74
CA THR A 814 -18.70 7.47 30.60
C THR A 814 -19.51 8.69 31.07
N GLN A 815 -19.03 9.92 30.85
CA GLN A 815 -19.71 11.15 31.28
C GLN A 815 -20.73 11.66 30.25
N GLY A 816 -20.67 11.19 29.00
CA GLY A 816 -21.64 11.51 27.94
C GLY A 816 -21.39 12.84 27.21
N LEU A 817 -20.21 13.43 27.36
CA LEU A 817 -19.75 14.66 26.70
C LEU A 817 -19.32 14.40 25.24
N LEU A 818 -18.84 13.20 24.94
CA LEU A 818 -18.56 12.72 23.59
C LEU A 818 -19.80 12.00 23.04
N GLN A 819 -20.35 12.50 21.93
CA GLN A 819 -21.59 11.97 21.34
C GLN A 819 -21.40 11.59 19.86
N VAL A 820 -22.15 10.59 19.40
CA VAL A 820 -22.16 10.17 17.98
C VAL A 820 -23.42 10.64 17.27
N SER A 821 -23.24 11.43 16.22
CA SER A 821 -24.34 11.93 15.37
C SER A 821 -24.49 11.07 14.12
N ARG A 822 -25.62 10.36 13.99
CA ARG A 822 -25.88 9.43 12.89
C ARG A 822 -26.21 10.17 11.59
N GLY A 823 -25.45 9.90 10.53
CA GLY A 823 -25.81 10.31 9.18
C GLY A 823 -27.04 9.56 8.66
N ALA A 824 -27.94 10.28 7.98
CA ALA A 824 -29.16 9.74 7.37
C ALA A 824 -29.20 10.10 5.87
N SER A 825 -28.08 9.87 5.18
CA SER A 825 -27.94 10.11 3.74
C SER A 825 -26.91 9.13 3.16
N VAL A 826 -27.34 8.29 2.22
CA VAL A 826 -26.49 7.28 1.56
C VAL A 826 -26.79 7.27 0.06
N GLY A 827 -25.80 6.94 -0.75
CA GLY A 827 -25.95 6.71 -2.19
C GLY A 827 -25.68 5.26 -2.57
N LEU A 828 -26.18 4.85 -3.73
CA LEU A 828 -25.90 3.56 -4.36
C LEU A 828 -24.85 3.76 -5.46
N ARG A 829 -23.78 2.96 -5.43
CA ARG A 829 -22.69 3.02 -6.42
C ARG A 829 -23.22 2.65 -7.80
N MET A 830 -22.69 3.29 -8.82
CA MET A 830 -23.01 2.98 -10.21
C MET A 830 -21.77 2.49 -10.96
N ILE A 831 -21.99 1.72 -12.01
CA ILE A 831 -20.96 1.39 -12.99
C ILE A 831 -20.58 2.69 -13.73
N PRO A 832 -19.29 3.04 -13.83
CA PRO A 832 -18.86 4.29 -14.43
C PRO A 832 -19.16 4.32 -15.93
N THR A 833 -19.35 5.52 -16.48
CA THR A 833 -19.47 5.70 -17.93
C THR A 833 -18.09 5.58 -18.59
N LEU A 834 -18.04 5.13 -19.84
CA LEU A 834 -16.80 5.07 -20.62
C LEU A 834 -16.18 6.46 -20.77
N ARG A 835 -17.02 7.49 -20.97
CA ARG A 835 -16.59 8.89 -21.03
C ARG A 835 -15.84 9.30 -19.76
N ASP A 836 -16.36 8.97 -18.58
CA ASP A 836 -15.74 9.34 -17.31
C ASP A 836 -14.43 8.57 -17.07
N LEU A 837 -14.36 7.30 -17.47
CA LEU A 837 -13.14 6.50 -17.42
C LEU A 837 -12.05 7.07 -18.35
N GLN A 838 -12.40 7.38 -19.60
CA GLN A 838 -11.49 7.97 -20.60
C GLN A 838 -10.99 9.33 -20.14
N PHE A 839 -11.88 10.23 -19.71
CA PHE A 839 -11.49 11.52 -19.16
C PHE A 839 -10.48 11.37 -18.01
N THR A 840 -10.77 10.47 -17.06
CA THR A 840 -9.91 10.26 -15.89
C THR A 840 -8.57 9.62 -16.25
N TRP A 841 -8.52 8.72 -17.23
CA TRP A 841 -7.34 7.91 -17.53
C TRP A 841 -6.49 8.40 -18.70
N GLU A 842 -7.08 9.12 -19.64
CA GLU A 842 -6.46 9.54 -20.89
C GLU A 842 -6.29 11.06 -20.97
N GLU A 843 -7.20 11.85 -20.37
CA GLU A 843 -7.15 13.32 -20.46
C GLU A 843 -6.54 14.01 -19.23
N MET A 844 -6.80 13.49 -18.01
CA MET A 844 -6.24 14.07 -16.78
C MET A 844 -4.73 13.85 -16.65
N ALA A 845 -4.01 14.83 -16.10
CA ALA A 845 -2.57 14.68 -15.94
C ALA A 845 -2.27 13.62 -14.88
N GLN A 846 -1.40 12.68 -15.23
CA GLN A 846 -1.01 11.58 -14.36
C GLN A 846 0.48 11.41 -14.37
N GLN A 847 1.00 10.94 -13.23
CA GLN A 847 2.37 10.48 -13.17
C GLN A 847 2.52 9.36 -14.20
N VAL A 848 3.43 9.56 -15.15
CA VAL A 848 3.92 8.52 -16.04
C VAL A 848 4.68 7.53 -15.16
N LEU A 849 4.28 6.27 -15.22
CA LEU A 849 4.99 5.22 -14.49
C LEU A 849 6.22 4.81 -15.27
N ASP A 850 7.03 3.96 -14.64
CA ASP A 850 8.05 3.23 -15.37
C ASP A 850 7.43 2.48 -16.58
N PRO A 851 8.09 2.38 -17.75
CA PRO A 851 7.47 1.87 -18.98
C PRO A 851 6.72 0.55 -18.82
N GLN A 852 7.27 -0.37 -18.02
CA GLN A 852 6.65 -1.67 -17.77
C GLN A 852 5.37 -1.55 -16.93
N LYS A 853 5.42 -0.76 -15.85
CA LYS A 853 4.25 -0.48 -15.01
C LYS A 853 3.17 0.30 -15.78
N GLU A 854 3.59 1.16 -16.71
CA GLU A 854 2.69 1.91 -17.58
C GLU A 854 1.94 0.98 -18.54
N LYS A 855 2.64 0.04 -19.18
CA LYS A 855 2.02 -0.98 -20.04
C LYS A 855 0.97 -1.81 -19.30
N VAL A 856 1.32 -2.26 -18.08
CA VAL A 856 0.40 -2.98 -17.19
C VAL A 856 -0.82 -2.11 -16.86
N ARG A 857 -0.62 -0.84 -16.51
CA ARG A 857 -1.70 0.11 -16.22
C ARG A 857 -2.64 0.29 -17.42
N THR A 858 -2.10 0.46 -18.62
CA THR A 858 -2.89 0.65 -19.85
C THR A 858 -3.72 -0.59 -20.19
N SER A 859 -3.13 -1.79 -20.10
CA SER A 859 -3.85 -3.05 -20.36
C SER A 859 -4.96 -3.29 -19.32
N LEU A 860 -4.70 -3.05 -18.03
CA LEU A 860 -5.72 -3.12 -16.97
C LEU A 860 -6.88 -2.14 -17.23
N ARG A 861 -6.57 -0.90 -17.62
CA ARG A 861 -7.60 0.12 -17.95
C ARG A 861 -8.46 -0.31 -19.12
N ALA A 862 -7.87 -0.87 -20.17
CA ALA A 862 -8.61 -1.40 -21.31
C ALA A 862 -9.59 -2.52 -20.89
N ALA A 863 -9.14 -3.44 -20.03
CA ALA A 863 -9.99 -4.50 -19.48
C ALA A 863 -11.15 -3.93 -18.65
N LEU A 864 -10.89 -2.94 -17.79
CA LEU A 864 -11.91 -2.27 -16.96
C LEU A 864 -12.89 -1.45 -17.79
N MET A 865 -12.46 -0.76 -18.86
CA MET A 865 -13.37 -0.11 -19.81
C MET A 865 -14.29 -1.12 -20.48
N ASN A 866 -13.74 -2.27 -20.92
CA ASN A 866 -14.54 -3.31 -21.52
C ASN A 866 -15.57 -3.88 -20.52
N TRP A 867 -15.17 -4.07 -19.26
CA TRP A 867 -16.10 -4.47 -18.18
C TRP A 867 -17.23 -3.45 -18.00
N ALA A 868 -16.92 -2.15 -17.90
CA ALA A 868 -17.96 -1.12 -17.74
C ALA A 868 -18.96 -1.12 -18.90
N ARG A 869 -18.47 -1.34 -20.13
CA ARG A 869 -19.30 -1.47 -21.34
C ARG A 869 -20.22 -2.68 -21.28
N THR A 870 -19.70 -3.85 -20.91
CA THR A 870 -20.49 -5.10 -20.92
C THR A 870 -21.44 -5.20 -19.73
N ALA A 871 -21.07 -4.62 -18.58
CA ALA A 871 -21.89 -4.61 -17.38
C ALA A 871 -22.98 -3.50 -17.39
N GLY A 872 -22.81 -2.46 -18.22
CA GLY A 872 -23.80 -1.41 -18.48
C GLY A 872 -23.46 -0.09 -17.81
N GLU A 873 -23.22 0.95 -18.61
CA GLU A 873 -22.85 2.29 -18.13
C GLU A 873 -23.96 2.93 -17.28
N ALA A 874 -23.58 3.50 -16.14
CA ALA A 874 -24.48 4.09 -15.13
C ALA A 874 -25.55 3.13 -14.56
N ALA A 875 -25.42 1.81 -14.77
CA ALA A 875 -26.23 0.84 -14.06
C ALA A 875 -25.84 0.75 -12.59
N ASP A 876 -26.73 0.27 -11.72
CA ASP A 876 -26.40 0.07 -10.31
C ASP A 876 -25.35 -1.03 -10.14
N TYR A 877 -24.35 -0.76 -9.31
CA TYR A 877 -23.33 -1.73 -8.95
C TYR A 877 -23.83 -2.60 -7.79
N THR A 878 -24.40 -3.76 -8.10
CA THR A 878 -25.00 -4.70 -7.13
C THR A 878 -24.21 -6.01 -6.97
N ASP A 879 -23.25 -6.29 -7.85
CA ASP A 879 -22.42 -7.49 -7.86
C ASP A 879 -21.24 -7.42 -6.85
N ASN A 880 -21.59 -7.17 -5.58
CA ASN A 880 -20.67 -7.16 -4.43
C ASN A 880 -21.44 -7.30 -3.10
N LEU A 881 -20.73 -7.43 -1.97
CA LEU A 881 -21.34 -7.40 -0.64
C LEU A 881 -22.20 -6.13 -0.46
N PRO A 882 -23.41 -6.22 0.12
CA PRO A 882 -24.35 -5.09 0.16
C PRO A 882 -23.78 -3.76 0.68
N LEU A 883 -22.98 -3.79 1.76
CA LEU A 883 -22.33 -2.59 2.31
C LEU A 883 -21.28 -1.97 1.37
N GLN A 884 -20.70 -2.78 0.47
CA GLN A 884 -19.77 -2.36 -0.58
C GLN A 884 -20.49 -1.93 -1.86
N CYS A 885 -21.82 -1.95 -1.91
CA CYS A 885 -22.60 -1.33 -2.98
C CYS A 885 -22.97 0.12 -2.64
N LEU A 886 -22.95 0.50 -1.36
CA LEU A 886 -23.32 1.83 -0.87
C LEU A 886 -22.12 2.78 -0.84
N HIS A 887 -22.38 4.10 -0.81
CA HIS A 887 -21.35 5.12 -0.58
C HIS A 887 -21.86 6.31 0.24
N PRO A 888 -20.98 7.02 0.98
CA PRO A 888 -21.34 8.31 1.58
C PRO A 888 -21.50 9.39 0.49
N VAL A 889 -22.40 10.35 0.71
CA VAL A 889 -22.79 11.37 -0.27
C VAL A 889 -22.01 12.69 -0.15
N GLY A 890 -20.85 12.65 0.49
CA GLY A 890 -19.97 13.80 0.74
C GLY A 890 -20.19 14.48 2.08
N HIS A 891 -19.12 15.12 2.57
CA HIS A 891 -19.05 15.67 3.93
C HIS A 891 -19.94 16.89 4.16
N TRP A 892 -20.51 17.50 3.12
CA TRP A 892 -21.52 18.55 3.31
C TRP A 892 -22.71 18.03 4.13
N TYR A 893 -23.18 16.80 3.88
CA TYR A 893 -24.35 16.23 4.56
C TYR A 893 -24.12 15.92 6.04
N GLU A 894 -22.89 15.91 6.54
CA GLU A 894 -22.60 15.61 7.93
C GLU A 894 -23.12 16.72 8.88
N ILE A 895 -23.09 17.99 8.46
CA ILE A 895 -23.64 19.11 9.23
C ILE A 895 -25.18 19.17 9.21
N PRO A 896 -25.86 19.17 8.04
CA PRO A 896 -27.32 19.08 7.95
C PRO A 896 -27.88 17.89 8.73
N ASN A 897 -27.16 16.76 8.77
CA ASN A 897 -27.60 15.61 9.55
C ASN A 897 -27.66 15.89 11.05
N LEU A 898 -26.84 16.79 11.60
CA LEU A 898 -26.96 17.25 13.01
C LEU A 898 -28.31 17.93 13.27
N LEU A 899 -28.81 18.68 12.29
CA LEU A 899 -30.14 19.31 12.34
C LEU A 899 -31.21 18.22 12.24
N ARG A 900 -31.10 17.39 11.21
CA ARG A 900 -32.07 16.35 10.85
C ARG A 900 -32.30 15.28 11.91
N ASN A 901 -31.23 14.84 12.57
CA ASN A 901 -31.29 13.79 13.60
C ASN A 901 -31.44 14.35 15.03
N GLY A 902 -31.65 15.67 15.16
CA GLY A 902 -31.85 16.37 16.42
C GLY A 902 -30.61 16.47 17.32
N THR A 903 -29.41 16.15 16.84
CA THR A 903 -28.18 16.28 17.65
C THR A 903 -27.92 17.73 18.02
N LEU A 904 -28.03 18.66 17.07
CA LEU A 904 -27.83 20.08 17.37
C LEU A 904 -28.88 20.59 18.36
N LEU A 905 -30.13 20.17 18.21
CA LEU A 905 -31.21 20.53 19.15
C LEU A 905 -30.87 20.08 20.57
N ARG A 906 -30.41 18.84 20.76
CA ARG A 906 -29.97 18.34 22.08
C ARG A 906 -28.79 19.13 22.63
N MET A 907 -27.79 19.46 21.80
CA MET A 907 -26.66 20.29 22.23
C MET A 907 -27.10 21.67 22.71
N LEU A 908 -28.07 22.31 22.02
CA LEU A 908 -28.61 23.61 22.39
C LEU A 908 -29.48 23.55 23.66
N GLN A 909 -30.19 22.44 23.88
CA GLN A 909 -30.93 22.20 25.12
C GLN A 909 -29.99 22.00 26.31
N GLU A 910 -28.89 21.26 26.12
CA GLU A 910 -27.87 21.03 27.15
C GLU A 910 -27.05 22.30 27.44
N ARG A 911 -26.76 23.09 26.41
CA ARG A 911 -25.99 24.34 26.48
C ARG A 911 -26.74 25.48 25.76
N PRO A 912 -27.68 26.16 26.43
CA PRO A 912 -28.45 27.25 25.81
C PRO A 912 -27.60 28.42 25.29
N HIS A 913 -26.46 28.67 25.92
CA HIS A 913 -25.50 29.70 25.52
C HIS A 913 -24.52 29.25 24.42
N LEU A 914 -24.63 28.01 23.94
CA LEU A 914 -23.81 27.53 22.83
C LEU A 914 -24.05 28.40 21.59
N ARG A 915 -22.95 28.84 20.97
CA ARG A 915 -22.98 29.76 19.84
C ARG A 915 -22.03 29.37 18.72
N TRP A 916 -20.92 28.73 19.05
CA TRP A 916 -19.85 28.44 18.10
C TRP A 916 -19.65 26.94 17.92
N LEU A 917 -19.45 26.49 16.69
CA LEU A 917 -18.95 25.15 16.40
C LEU A 917 -17.57 25.25 15.75
N MET A 918 -16.65 24.40 16.19
CA MET A 918 -15.41 24.11 15.46
C MET A 918 -15.57 22.77 14.75
N LEU A 919 -15.80 22.81 13.45
CA LEU A 919 -15.82 21.63 12.58
C LEU A 919 -14.40 21.30 12.11
N HIS A 920 -14.03 20.02 12.08
CA HIS A 920 -12.78 19.58 11.45
C HIS A 920 -12.86 18.11 10.98
N ASN A 921 -11.97 17.73 10.06
CA ASN A 921 -11.81 16.33 9.68
C ASN A 921 -11.21 15.49 10.81
N ILE A 922 -11.61 14.21 10.88
CA ILE A 922 -10.98 13.22 11.77
C ILE A 922 -9.46 13.10 11.56
N ASP A 923 -8.95 13.38 10.36
CA ASP A 923 -7.53 13.29 10.02
C ASP A 923 -6.74 14.60 10.07
N THR A 924 -7.38 15.72 10.43
CA THR A 924 -6.68 16.98 10.76
C THR A 924 -6.27 16.98 12.23
N LEU A 925 -5.23 16.21 12.55
CA LEU A 925 -4.85 15.93 13.95
C LEU A 925 -4.39 17.17 14.74
N GLY A 926 -3.90 18.22 14.08
CA GLY A 926 -3.50 19.47 14.72
C GLY A 926 -4.64 20.44 15.07
N ALA A 927 -5.86 20.18 14.59
CA ALA A 927 -7.01 21.05 14.84
C ALA A 927 -7.44 20.97 16.32
N ALA A 928 -7.41 22.08 17.04
CA ALA A 928 -7.86 22.14 18.44
C ALA A 928 -8.61 23.45 18.71
N LEU A 929 -9.41 23.47 19.78
CA LEU A 929 -10.04 24.69 20.28
C LEU A 929 -8.96 25.70 20.66
N ASP A 930 -8.79 26.72 19.83
CA ASP A 930 -7.77 27.75 19.98
C ASP A 930 -8.44 29.11 20.25
N PRO A 931 -8.10 29.79 21.36
CA PRO A 931 -8.71 31.06 21.71
C PRO A 931 -8.39 32.16 20.70
N GLY A 932 -7.24 32.12 20.02
CA GLY A 932 -6.87 33.07 18.99
C GLY A 932 -7.74 32.93 17.74
N CYS A 933 -7.83 31.73 17.17
CA CYS A 933 -8.66 31.44 15.99
C CYS A 933 -10.15 31.73 16.25
N LEU A 934 -10.68 31.31 17.40
CA LEU A 934 -12.07 31.62 17.77
C LEU A 934 -12.27 33.14 17.93
N GLY A 935 -11.33 33.82 18.57
CA GLY A 935 -11.35 35.27 18.73
C GLY A 935 -11.39 36.02 17.40
N LEU A 936 -10.56 35.61 16.45
CA LEU A 936 -10.53 36.17 15.10
C LEU A 936 -11.84 35.91 14.35
N HIS A 937 -12.42 34.71 14.48
CA HIS A 937 -13.75 34.41 13.93
C HIS A 937 -14.82 35.36 14.49
N ILE A 938 -14.87 35.52 15.82
CA ILE A 938 -15.82 36.42 16.49
C ILE A 938 -15.65 37.87 16.01
N GLN A 939 -14.42 38.38 15.93
CA GLN A 939 -14.15 39.73 15.46
C GLN A 939 -14.47 39.94 13.98
N SER A 940 -14.24 38.93 13.14
CA SER A 940 -14.54 39.00 11.71
C SER A 940 -16.04 39.21 11.42
N GLY A 941 -16.90 38.77 12.34
CA GLY A 941 -18.35 38.74 12.17
C GLY A 941 -18.78 37.96 10.94
N ALA A 942 -18.01 36.94 10.53
CA ALA A 942 -18.35 36.03 9.45
C ALA A 942 -19.32 34.95 9.93
N ASP A 943 -20.09 34.38 9.00
CA ASP A 943 -20.97 33.24 9.29
C ASP A 943 -20.13 31.96 9.42
N LEU A 944 -19.13 31.83 8.52
CA LEU A 944 -18.17 30.73 8.48
C LEU A 944 -16.74 31.29 8.38
N SER A 945 -15.80 30.72 9.12
CA SER A 945 -14.36 31.00 8.94
C SER A 945 -13.58 29.72 8.70
N PHE A 946 -12.92 29.63 7.55
CA PHE A 946 -12.17 28.45 7.13
C PHE A 946 -10.69 28.63 7.42
N GLU A 947 -10.06 27.65 8.07
CA GLU A 947 -8.60 27.65 8.26
C GLU A 947 -7.91 27.10 7.00
N VAL A 948 -6.89 27.83 6.54
CA VAL A 948 -6.07 27.48 5.37
C VAL A 948 -4.59 27.43 5.74
N ILE A 949 -3.84 26.54 5.09
CA ILE A 949 -2.38 26.40 5.26
C ILE A 949 -1.65 26.75 3.97
N CYS A 950 -0.37 27.10 4.05
CA CYS A 950 0.43 27.29 2.83
C CYS A 950 0.52 25.99 2.04
N ARG A 951 0.30 26.10 0.73
CA ARG A 951 0.36 24.97 -0.20
C ARG A 951 1.75 24.37 -0.25
N ARG A 952 1.84 23.04 -0.13
CA ARG A 952 3.00 22.21 -0.45
C ARG A 952 2.65 21.31 -1.64
N LEU A 953 3.67 20.72 -2.27
CA LEU A 953 3.47 19.85 -3.42
C LEU A 953 2.54 18.65 -3.13
N ASP A 954 2.64 18.09 -1.92
CA ASP A 954 1.90 16.88 -1.51
C ASP A 954 0.44 17.16 -1.10
N ASP A 955 0.05 18.43 -0.96
CA ASP A 955 -1.31 18.79 -0.55
C ASP A 955 -2.30 18.50 -1.70
N ARG A 956 -3.39 17.79 -1.39
CA ARG A 956 -4.40 17.33 -2.36
C ARG A 956 -5.81 17.70 -1.89
N GLY A 957 -6.54 18.53 -2.62
CA GLY A 957 -7.86 19.04 -2.19
C GLY A 957 -8.10 20.47 -2.68
N GLY A 958 -9.04 21.18 -2.06
CA GLY A 958 -9.38 22.53 -2.48
C GLY A 958 -8.35 23.61 -2.14
N GLY A 959 -8.11 24.50 -3.10
CA GLY A 959 -7.32 25.71 -2.93
C GLY A 959 -8.21 26.92 -2.65
N LEU A 960 -7.68 27.92 -1.94
CA LEU A 960 -8.35 29.21 -1.79
C LEU A 960 -8.02 30.07 -3.01
N ALA A 961 -9.06 30.46 -3.76
CA ALA A 961 -8.92 31.20 -4.99
C ALA A 961 -9.88 32.39 -5.04
N ARG A 962 -9.55 33.34 -5.90
CA ARG A 962 -10.48 34.34 -6.40
C ARG A 962 -11.02 33.86 -7.73
N VAL A 963 -12.29 33.47 -7.77
CA VAL A 963 -12.99 33.07 -9.01
C VAL A 963 -13.88 34.21 -9.46
N ASP A 964 -13.64 34.72 -10.67
CA ASP A 964 -14.39 35.84 -11.27
C ASP A 964 -14.55 37.02 -10.31
N GLY A 965 -13.46 37.34 -9.59
CA GLY A 965 -13.40 38.44 -8.64
C GLY A 965 -13.81 38.11 -7.20
N ARG A 966 -14.37 36.92 -6.92
CA ARG A 966 -14.85 36.53 -5.59
C ARG A 966 -13.95 35.49 -4.91
N VAL A 967 -13.57 35.74 -3.66
CA VAL A 967 -12.77 34.80 -2.86
C VAL A 967 -13.64 33.63 -2.39
N ARG A 968 -13.23 32.40 -2.70
CA ARG A 968 -13.89 31.16 -2.28
C ARG A 968 -12.92 29.98 -2.31
N LEU A 969 -13.29 28.88 -1.65
CA LEU A 969 -12.61 27.61 -1.81
C LEU A 969 -13.05 26.97 -3.13
N VAL A 970 -12.11 26.38 -3.84
CA VAL A 970 -12.36 25.64 -5.08
C VAL A 970 -11.67 24.30 -4.98
N GLU A 971 -12.46 23.24 -5.05
CA GLU A 971 -11.97 21.86 -5.00
C GLU A 971 -11.14 21.54 -6.25
N GLY A 972 -10.08 20.73 -6.13
CA GLY A 972 -9.20 20.42 -7.25
C GLY A 972 -9.95 19.81 -8.45
N LEU A 973 -10.97 18.98 -8.20
CA LEU A 973 -11.83 18.40 -9.23
C LEU A 973 -12.75 19.41 -9.94
N ALA A 974 -12.90 20.61 -9.36
CA ALA A 974 -13.71 21.70 -9.90
C ALA A 974 -12.86 22.74 -10.65
N MET A 975 -11.53 22.65 -10.61
CA MET A 975 -10.64 23.57 -11.31
C MET A 975 -10.84 23.47 -12.84
N PRO A 976 -10.94 24.59 -13.58
CA PRO A 976 -11.03 24.57 -15.04
C PRO A 976 -9.81 23.88 -15.69
N ARG A 977 -8.62 24.15 -15.15
CA ARG A 977 -7.34 23.56 -15.56
C ARG A 977 -6.59 23.11 -14.32
N GLU A 978 -5.92 21.96 -14.39
CA GLU A 978 -5.15 21.42 -13.27
C GLU A 978 -3.97 22.34 -12.88
N ASP A 979 -3.38 23.03 -13.86
CA ASP A 979 -2.25 23.94 -13.62
C ASP A 979 -2.63 25.20 -12.82
N ASP A 980 -3.91 25.58 -12.80
CA ASP A 980 -4.39 26.76 -12.06
C ASP A 980 -4.19 26.58 -10.55
N GLU A 981 -4.19 25.32 -10.06
CA GLU A 981 -4.00 24.99 -8.65
C GLU A 981 -2.62 25.43 -8.12
N PHE A 982 -1.59 25.41 -8.97
CA PHE A 982 -0.21 25.77 -8.58
C PHE A 982 0.04 27.27 -8.50
N GLN A 983 -0.92 28.08 -8.96
CA GLN A 983 -0.90 29.54 -8.77
C GLN A 983 -1.41 29.96 -7.40
N LEU A 984 -2.07 29.05 -6.65
CA LEU A 984 -2.73 29.35 -5.40
C LEU A 984 -1.78 29.17 -4.21
N THR A 985 -1.73 30.18 -3.34
CA THR A 985 -0.85 30.17 -2.17
C THR A 985 -1.36 29.28 -1.04
N TRP A 986 -2.69 29.12 -0.95
CA TRP A 986 -3.37 28.58 0.22
C TRP A 986 -4.18 27.32 -0.10
N TYR A 987 -4.15 26.39 0.85
CA TYR A 987 -4.80 25.09 0.78
C TYR A 987 -5.77 24.91 1.96
N ASN A 988 -6.93 24.32 1.70
CA ASN A 988 -8.00 24.13 2.68
C ASN A 988 -7.68 23.03 3.71
N SER A 989 -7.62 23.38 5.00
CA SER A 989 -7.49 22.38 6.07
C SER A 989 -8.80 21.65 6.41
N LEU A 990 -9.93 22.16 5.90
CA LEU A 990 -11.30 21.80 6.26
C LEU A 990 -11.62 21.94 7.75
N THR A 991 -10.87 22.78 8.47
CA THR A 991 -11.29 23.26 9.80
C THR A 991 -12.13 24.52 9.61
N THR A 992 -13.34 24.54 10.17
CA THR A 992 -14.30 25.63 10.01
C THR A 992 -14.85 26.06 11.37
N TRP A 993 -14.78 27.37 11.66
CA TRP A 993 -15.50 28.01 12.75
C TRP A 993 -16.85 28.50 12.26
N ILE A 994 -17.91 28.18 13.00
CA ILE A 994 -19.30 28.36 12.58
C ILE A 994 -20.07 29.11 13.68
N ASP A 995 -20.79 30.16 13.31
CA ASP A 995 -21.86 30.74 14.15
C ASP A 995 -23.16 29.96 13.93
N ILE A 996 -23.69 29.36 14.99
CA ILE A 996 -24.86 28.47 14.92
C ILE A 996 -26.10 29.22 14.41
N ASP A 997 -26.37 30.42 14.93
CA ASP A 997 -27.58 31.14 14.61
C ASP A 997 -27.58 31.64 13.16
N ARG A 998 -26.40 32.04 12.68
CA ARG A 998 -26.21 32.42 11.28
C ARG A 998 -26.27 31.23 10.35
N LEU A 999 -25.72 30.07 10.76
CA LEU A 999 -25.88 28.83 10.00
C LEU A 999 -27.36 28.48 9.85
N LEU A 1000 -28.14 28.52 10.93
CA LEU A 1000 -29.58 28.27 10.88
C LEU A 1000 -30.28 29.25 9.93
N SER A 1001 -29.92 30.54 9.99
CA SER A 1001 -30.45 31.54 9.06
C SER A 1001 -30.15 31.23 7.60
N ILE A 1002 -28.97 30.68 7.27
CA ILE A 1002 -28.62 30.25 5.90
C ILE A 1002 -29.55 29.13 5.41
N PHE A 1003 -29.97 28.22 6.30
CA PHE A 1003 -30.98 27.20 6.00
C PHE A 1003 -32.42 27.74 6.03
N GLY A 1004 -32.66 29.01 6.38
CA GLY A 1004 -34.00 29.55 6.58
C GLY A 1004 -34.69 29.02 7.85
N LEU A 1005 -33.88 28.64 8.85
CA LEU A 1005 -34.30 28.08 10.13
C LEU A 1005 -33.94 29.01 11.29
N SER A 1006 -34.62 28.81 12.42
CA SER A 1006 -34.29 29.35 13.74
C SER A 1006 -34.02 28.20 14.71
N ARG A 1007 -33.58 28.51 15.94
CA ARG A 1007 -33.40 27.48 16.97
C ARG A 1007 -34.69 26.70 17.25
N GLU A 1008 -35.83 27.39 17.31
CA GLU A 1008 -37.16 26.79 17.52
C GLU A 1008 -37.60 25.93 16.33
N SER A 1009 -37.15 26.28 15.12
CA SER A 1009 -37.50 25.53 13.91
C SER A 1009 -36.95 24.10 13.92
N LEU A 1010 -35.92 23.82 14.74
CA LEU A 1010 -35.30 22.50 14.87
C LEU A 1010 -36.22 21.44 15.49
N GLU A 1011 -37.30 21.84 16.17
CA GLU A 1011 -38.29 20.91 16.72
C GLU A 1011 -39.21 20.33 15.62
N ASN A 1012 -39.28 20.96 14.45
CA ASN A 1012 -40.12 20.52 13.33
C ASN A 1012 -39.30 19.83 12.25
N GLN A 1013 -39.35 18.50 12.23
CA GLN A 1013 -38.56 17.67 11.33
C GLN A 1013 -38.87 17.90 9.84
N ASP A 1014 -40.14 18.09 9.46
CA ASP A 1014 -40.53 18.32 8.06
C ASP A 1014 -39.94 19.63 7.54
N ARG A 1015 -39.94 20.67 8.38
CA ARG A 1015 -39.35 21.97 8.05
C ARG A 1015 -37.84 21.88 7.90
N VAL A 1016 -37.17 21.12 8.76
CA VAL A 1016 -35.72 20.85 8.66
C VAL A 1016 -35.40 20.09 7.37
N ASP A 1017 -36.13 19.00 7.07
CA ASP A 1017 -35.91 18.20 5.86
C ASP A 1017 -36.12 19.02 4.58
N ALA A 1018 -37.14 19.89 4.54
CA ALA A 1018 -37.38 20.79 3.42
C ALA A 1018 -36.24 21.82 3.25
N ALA A 1019 -35.78 22.42 4.33
CA ALA A 1019 -34.67 23.38 4.32
C ALA A 1019 -33.36 22.76 3.82
N ILE A 1020 -33.06 21.53 4.27
CA ILE A 1020 -31.86 20.79 3.82
C ILE A 1020 -31.93 20.51 2.32
N ARG A 1021 -33.08 20.03 1.81
CA ARG A 1021 -33.25 19.77 0.37
C ARG A 1021 -33.09 21.03 -0.46
N GLU A 1022 -33.65 22.16 0.00
CA GLU A 1022 -33.55 23.43 -0.71
C GLU A 1022 -32.11 23.93 -0.81
N LEU A 1023 -31.37 23.91 0.30
CA LEU A 1023 -29.96 24.31 0.27
C LEU A 1023 -29.10 23.33 -0.55
N ALA A 1024 -29.36 22.02 -0.47
CA ALA A 1024 -28.62 21.01 -1.22
C ALA A 1024 -28.68 21.21 -2.74
N ARG A 1025 -29.81 21.71 -3.28
CA ARG A 1025 -29.99 22.00 -4.71
C ARG A 1025 -29.13 23.17 -5.20
N ARG A 1026 -28.76 24.09 -4.30
CA ARG A 1026 -27.92 25.26 -4.61
C ARG A 1026 -26.44 24.92 -4.70
N LEU A 1027 -26.04 23.75 -4.18
CA LEU A 1027 -24.65 23.30 -4.16
C LEU A 1027 -24.34 22.43 -5.37
N PRO A 1028 -23.08 22.46 -5.86
CA PRO A 1028 -22.61 21.53 -6.87
C PRO A 1028 -22.83 20.07 -6.46
N THR A 1029 -22.97 19.19 -7.45
CA THR A 1029 -22.92 17.74 -7.26
C THR A 1029 -21.73 17.23 -8.06
N TYR A 1030 -20.77 16.61 -7.39
CA TYR A 1030 -19.57 16.10 -8.04
C TYR A 1030 -19.66 14.61 -8.28
N ILE A 1031 -19.28 14.18 -9.47
CA ILE A 1031 -19.08 12.76 -9.78
C ILE A 1031 -17.65 12.40 -9.44
N THR A 1032 -17.44 11.26 -8.78
CA THR A 1032 -16.11 10.76 -8.46
C THR A 1032 -16.00 9.28 -8.79
N LEU A 1033 -14.83 8.87 -9.27
CA LEU A 1033 -14.47 7.47 -9.41
C LEU A 1033 -13.76 6.99 -8.14
N LYS A 1034 -14.20 5.85 -7.60
CA LYS A 1034 -13.54 5.18 -6.48
C LYS A 1034 -13.31 3.71 -6.81
N ASP A 1035 -12.22 3.19 -6.29
CA ASP A 1035 -11.90 1.77 -6.38
C ASP A 1035 -12.57 0.99 -5.25
N VAL A 1036 -13.29 -0.08 -5.60
CA VAL A 1036 -13.95 -0.99 -4.66
C VAL A 1036 -13.40 -2.39 -4.82
N LYS A 1037 -13.08 -3.02 -3.69
CA LYS A 1037 -12.56 -4.39 -3.65
C LYS A 1037 -13.70 -5.41 -3.73
N LYS A 1038 -13.55 -6.40 -4.62
CA LYS A 1038 -14.40 -7.59 -4.69
C LYS A 1038 -13.56 -8.80 -4.28
N ARG A 1039 -13.93 -9.46 -3.18
CA ARG A 1039 -13.23 -10.65 -2.68
C ARG A 1039 -13.87 -11.93 -3.20
N TRP A 1040 -13.06 -12.90 -3.58
CA TRP A 1040 -13.51 -14.22 -4.02
C TRP A 1040 -12.52 -15.31 -3.61
N GLY A 1041 -12.92 -16.58 -3.77
CA GLY A 1041 -12.11 -17.76 -3.44
C GLY A 1041 -11.54 -17.76 -2.01
N ASN A 1042 -10.25 -18.09 -1.89
CA ASN A 1042 -9.50 -18.19 -0.63
C ASN A 1042 -8.77 -16.88 -0.27
N GLY A 1043 -9.38 -15.72 -0.57
CA GLY A 1043 -8.82 -14.39 -0.26
C GLY A 1043 -8.20 -13.67 -1.46
N GLN A 1044 -8.62 -14.00 -2.68
CA GLN A 1044 -8.34 -13.19 -3.87
C GLN A 1044 -9.13 -11.87 -3.78
N GLU A 1045 -8.55 -10.78 -4.29
CA GLU A 1045 -9.17 -9.45 -4.33
C GLU A 1045 -9.02 -8.85 -5.73
N ASP A 1046 -10.13 -8.45 -6.32
CA ASP A 1046 -10.19 -7.67 -7.56
C ASP A 1046 -10.60 -6.23 -7.22
N VAL A 1047 -10.17 -5.27 -8.03
CA VAL A 1047 -10.47 -3.85 -7.81
C VAL A 1047 -11.23 -3.31 -9.01
N PHE A 1048 -12.44 -2.82 -8.76
CA PHE A 1048 -13.31 -2.26 -9.79
C PHE A 1048 -13.51 -0.75 -9.57
N PRO A 1049 -13.41 0.08 -10.63
CA PRO A 1049 -13.79 1.48 -10.55
C PRO A 1049 -15.30 1.59 -10.53
N VAL A 1050 -15.84 2.36 -9.59
CA VAL A 1050 -17.26 2.68 -9.48
C VAL A 1050 -17.46 4.19 -9.47
N SER A 1051 -18.59 4.64 -10.01
CA SER A 1051 -19.03 6.02 -9.96
C SER A 1051 -19.86 6.28 -8.70
N GLN A 1052 -19.62 7.43 -8.08
CA GLN A 1052 -20.28 7.93 -6.87
C GLN A 1052 -20.51 9.43 -7.01
N PHE A 1053 -21.50 9.98 -6.29
CA PHE A 1053 -21.68 11.42 -6.19
C PHE A 1053 -21.35 11.94 -4.79
N GLU A 1054 -20.82 13.17 -4.71
CA GLU A 1054 -20.45 13.83 -3.45
C GLU A 1054 -20.86 15.31 -3.47
N LYS A 1055 -21.30 15.85 -2.33
CA LYS A 1055 -21.41 17.29 -2.04
C LYS A 1055 -20.41 17.71 -0.97
N LEU A 1056 -19.72 18.82 -1.17
CA LEU A 1056 -18.56 19.20 -0.37
C LEU A 1056 -18.83 20.46 0.46
N TRP A 1057 -18.46 20.42 1.74
CA TRP A 1057 -18.62 21.53 2.69
C TRP A 1057 -17.92 22.83 2.26
N GLY A 1058 -16.80 22.72 1.52
CA GLY A 1058 -16.09 23.89 1.00
C GLY A 1058 -16.94 24.74 0.05
N ASP A 1059 -17.93 24.14 -0.62
CA ASP A 1059 -18.82 24.84 -1.57
C ASP A 1059 -19.77 25.83 -0.90
N MET A 1060 -19.91 25.80 0.43
CA MET A 1060 -20.60 26.85 1.18
C MET A 1060 -20.00 28.24 0.90
N THR A 1061 -18.69 28.31 0.60
CA THR A 1061 -18.01 29.55 0.23
C THR A 1061 -18.40 30.09 -1.15
N ALA A 1062 -19.02 29.27 -2.00
CA ALA A 1062 -19.51 29.68 -3.31
C ALA A 1062 -20.89 30.37 -3.25
N LEU A 1063 -21.65 30.22 -2.16
CA LEU A 1063 -22.99 30.81 -1.99
C LEU A 1063 -22.91 32.31 -1.67
N SER A 1064 -23.46 33.18 -2.52
CA SER A 1064 -23.29 34.65 -2.44
C SER A 1064 -23.83 35.34 -1.19
N ASP A 1065 -24.78 34.68 -0.54
CA ASP A 1065 -25.46 35.08 0.69
C ASP A 1065 -24.76 34.54 1.95
N VAL A 1066 -23.65 33.79 1.82
CA VAL A 1066 -22.87 33.28 2.96
C VAL A 1066 -21.60 34.11 3.13
N ARG A 1067 -21.48 34.84 4.24
CA ARG A 1067 -20.30 35.63 4.57
C ARG A 1067 -19.21 34.74 5.14
N CYS A 1068 -18.19 34.47 4.32
CA CYS A 1068 -17.03 33.67 4.72
C CYS A 1068 -15.81 34.54 5.06
N SER A 1069 -14.97 34.06 5.96
CA SER A 1069 -13.61 34.56 6.22
C SER A 1069 -12.60 33.41 6.17
N PHE A 1070 -11.31 33.73 6.03
CA PHE A 1070 -10.23 32.75 5.86
C PHE A 1070 -9.11 33.05 6.84
N LEU A 1071 -8.70 32.05 7.64
CA LEU A 1071 -7.65 32.17 8.64
C LEU A 1071 -6.41 31.39 8.17
N GLY A 1072 -5.29 32.07 7.93
CA GLY A 1072 -4.02 31.43 7.62
C GLY A 1072 -3.40 30.84 8.87
N VAL A 1073 -3.29 29.50 8.96
CA VAL A 1073 -2.76 28.78 10.13
C VAL A 1073 -1.50 28.00 9.80
N THR A 1074 -0.81 27.51 10.84
CA THR A 1074 0.43 26.75 10.67
C THR A 1074 0.16 25.40 10.00
N THR A 1075 1.15 24.84 9.31
CA THR A 1075 0.97 23.54 8.67
C THR A 1075 0.67 22.46 9.69
N GLU A 1076 1.31 22.48 10.84
CA GLU A 1076 1.14 21.48 11.91
C GLU A 1076 -0.31 21.45 12.43
N ARG A 1077 -0.99 22.62 12.46
CA ARG A 1077 -2.40 22.73 12.83
C ARG A 1077 -3.34 22.18 11.75
N GLY A 1078 -3.12 22.57 10.48
CA GLY A 1078 -4.07 22.31 9.40
C GLY A 1078 -3.77 21.10 8.51
N ARG A 1079 -2.63 20.42 8.68
CA ARG A 1079 -2.23 19.27 7.86
C ARG A 1079 -3.16 18.08 8.06
N GLN A 1080 -3.53 17.44 6.96
CA GLN A 1080 -4.38 16.26 6.93
C GLN A 1080 -3.55 15.00 6.69
N LEU A 1081 -3.84 13.94 7.45
CA LEU A 1081 -3.15 12.65 7.34
C LEU A 1081 -4.02 11.64 6.56
N LYS A 1082 -3.88 11.64 5.23
CA LYS A 1082 -4.75 10.90 4.30
C LYS A 1082 -4.27 9.48 4.01
N ASP A 1083 -2.96 9.23 4.07
CA ASP A 1083 -2.34 7.95 3.70
C ASP A 1083 -1.27 7.52 4.74
N PRO A 1084 -1.19 6.23 5.12
CA PRO A 1084 -0.15 5.72 6.02
C PRO A 1084 1.29 6.06 5.58
N ALA A 1085 1.55 6.20 4.28
CA ALA A 1085 2.87 6.60 3.76
C ALA A 1085 3.31 8.00 4.24
N GLN A 1086 2.38 8.84 4.70
CA GLN A 1086 2.68 10.18 5.22
C GLN A 1086 3.20 10.18 6.66
N LEU A 1087 3.14 9.03 7.36
CA LEU A 1087 3.46 8.95 8.79
C LEU A 1087 4.93 9.22 9.10
N ASP A 1088 5.87 8.80 8.24
CA ASP A 1088 7.30 9.05 8.48
C ASP A 1088 7.64 10.54 8.39
N GLY A 1089 7.16 11.20 7.34
CA GLY A 1089 7.30 12.64 7.22
C GLY A 1089 6.66 13.38 8.39
N TRP A 1090 5.47 12.95 8.85
CA TRP A 1090 4.75 13.55 9.98
C TRP A 1090 5.44 13.37 11.34
N LEU A 1091 6.13 12.24 11.56
CA LEU A 1091 6.96 12.05 12.75
C LEU A 1091 8.23 12.92 12.70
N ARG A 1092 8.94 12.92 11.58
CA ARG A 1092 10.26 13.54 11.44
C ARG A 1092 10.23 15.05 11.33
N ASP A 1093 9.17 15.63 10.76
CA ASP A 1093 9.02 17.09 10.68
C ASP A 1093 8.47 17.72 11.97
N GLY A 1094 8.29 16.94 13.04
CA GLY A 1094 7.84 17.43 14.35
C GLY A 1094 6.33 17.59 14.49
N SER A 1095 5.55 17.36 13.42
CA SER A 1095 4.09 17.48 13.46
C SER A 1095 3.45 16.53 14.50
N ALA A 1096 3.98 15.32 14.66
CA ALA A 1096 3.49 14.38 15.68
C ALA A 1096 3.72 14.89 17.11
N ALA A 1097 4.90 15.46 17.39
CA ALA A 1097 5.22 16.03 18.70
C ALA A 1097 4.36 17.26 19.01
N TYR A 1098 4.09 18.09 18.00
CA TYR A 1098 3.14 19.20 18.11
C TYR A 1098 1.73 18.68 18.49
N VAL A 1099 1.22 17.66 17.81
CA VAL A 1099 -0.09 17.05 18.13
C VAL A 1099 -0.11 16.49 19.56
N GLU A 1100 0.94 15.78 19.97
CA GLU A 1100 1.05 15.23 21.32
C GLU A 1100 1.03 16.33 22.39
N SER A 1101 1.62 17.51 22.12
CA SER A 1101 1.61 18.67 23.02
C SER A 1101 0.21 19.25 23.27
N LEU A 1102 -0.72 19.04 22.34
CA LEU A 1102 -2.12 19.48 22.45
C LEU A 1102 -2.99 18.51 23.27
N CYS A 1103 -2.49 17.32 23.60
CA CYS A 1103 -3.26 16.24 24.19
C CYS A 1103 -3.14 16.17 25.70
N ARG A 1104 -4.23 15.80 26.38
CA ARG A 1104 -4.22 15.29 27.76
C ARG A 1104 -4.79 13.87 27.77
N PHE A 1105 -3.90 12.88 27.80
CA PHE A 1105 -4.25 11.46 27.62
C PHE A 1105 -4.92 10.78 28.80
#